data_AF-A0A1M5RSG9-F1
#
_entry.id   AF-A0A1M5RSG9-F1
#
_cell.length_a   1.000
_cell.length_b   1.000
_cell.length_c   1.000
_cell.angle_alpha   90.00
_cell.angle_beta   90.00
_cell.angle_gamma   90.00
#
_symmetry.space_group_name_H-M   'P 1'
#
loop_
_entity.id
_entity.type
_entity.pdbx_description
1 polymer ?
#
loop_
_entity_poly.entity_id
_entity_poly.type
_entity_poly.pdbx_seq_one_letter_code
_entity_poly.pdbx_strand_id
1 'polypeptide(L)'
;MNEQQIPAEIKEAIRHNALIPFIGSGYSKNIALPTWLELAQKFVDDLLEKDPSLAALQAEAREADANPLKILNALSRWGYKDVCKDMLKSAIDIDLSKHNLQNQEKIWRLSQKVITTNYDQALEGAMTDDLKAEVDTFTPADNLFGLSSLKDLPYLFKIHGTITRPEGCVLFQEDYDSLYKYNHRFLGELKGMCANATILFIGYSIADIEIQQILRNIHGIFLTGTRHFILSPGKTRFENLGIKTISLESYDQLVPYLDNLVAYREKINSAFRDIVEGVNLKYAGKKNLLDQFGKESDIREKKEKYLDIEDKKDILQLESLDSRDAETNKQAITALIDAGKEELLKAYLLQKSKARKWSNEAFFQKLEEKDYDITTKVSLEEYEKALDLAKDLFGTADLEIVNLYNAIGNCHLDLGHGAEAEHHYQEGLKITSNTNTPAYQSYTAMLYNNLGNFESAGDNHSEALAYYQKALKIVQGLGEPTYDQMRNVATTLMHLKRYPEAIEIWQEVTHQNKGSFLFRALDYKALGLAYHRVNQNAEAIKYYRRAIALFFYYYGKENKEFLMFYNDIGYFYSLSKAYEKAIVFYQKVIALETNHEHIFIAMNNMGEAYFNAGNFKMAKETFERSFEFLKSKIGEKDYPAAYAYCANQIKLATEKLRGG
;
A
#
# COMPACT_ATOMS: atom_id res chain seq x y z
N MET A 1 -7.00 -0.32 -35.92
CA MET A 1 -7.76 0.83 -35.37
C MET A 1 -6.91 1.49 -34.29
N ASN A 2 -7.01 2.81 -34.10
CA ASN A 2 -6.10 3.60 -33.27
C ASN A 2 -6.54 3.60 -31.78
N GLU A 3 -5.62 3.57 -30.81
CA GLU A 3 -5.90 3.65 -29.34
C GLU A 3 -6.76 4.88 -28.93
N GLN A 4 -6.89 5.86 -29.82
CA GLN A 4 -7.70 7.07 -29.67
C GLN A 4 -9.22 6.83 -29.64
N GLN A 5 -9.70 5.62 -29.96
CA GLN A 5 -11.14 5.31 -29.97
C GLN A 5 -11.70 4.77 -28.66
N ILE A 6 -10.85 4.37 -27.69
CA ILE A 6 -11.32 3.89 -26.39
C ILE A 6 -11.65 5.11 -25.50
N PRO A 7 -12.88 5.24 -24.98
CA PRO A 7 -13.26 6.31 -24.05
C PRO A 7 -12.34 6.40 -22.83
N ALA A 8 -12.03 7.63 -22.39
CA ALA A 8 -11.15 7.88 -21.25
C ALA A 8 -11.61 7.16 -19.97
N GLU A 9 -12.92 7.10 -19.77
CA GLU A 9 -13.54 6.45 -18.59
C GLU A 9 -13.39 4.92 -18.62
N ILE A 10 -13.34 4.30 -19.82
CA ILE A 10 -13.02 2.87 -19.94
C ILE A 10 -11.54 2.65 -19.66
N LYS A 11 -10.66 3.54 -20.14
CA LYS A 11 -9.22 3.48 -19.85
C LYS A 11 -8.96 3.57 -18.35
N GLU A 12 -9.59 4.53 -17.67
CA GLU A 12 -9.52 4.71 -16.21
C GLU A 12 -10.03 3.46 -15.47
N ALA A 13 -11.17 2.90 -15.88
CA ALA A 13 -11.68 1.67 -15.30
C ALA A 13 -10.73 0.49 -15.50
N ILE A 14 -10.08 0.36 -16.65
CA ILE A 14 -9.05 -0.67 -16.89
C ILE A 14 -7.85 -0.47 -15.95
N ARG A 15 -7.38 0.78 -15.75
CA ARG A 15 -6.26 1.09 -14.86
C ARG A 15 -6.53 0.71 -13.41
N HIS A 16 -7.71 1.04 -12.90
CA HIS A 16 -8.08 0.76 -11.51
C HIS A 16 -8.68 -0.63 -11.29
N ASN A 17 -8.51 -1.55 -12.26
CA ASN A 17 -9.12 -2.87 -12.25
C ASN A 17 -10.64 -2.81 -11.99
N ALA A 18 -11.32 -1.75 -12.42
CA ALA A 18 -12.73 -1.45 -12.15
C ALA A 18 -13.63 -1.61 -13.39
N LEU A 19 -13.12 -2.21 -14.48
CA LEU A 19 -13.92 -2.57 -15.65
C LEU A 19 -14.56 -3.95 -15.47
N ILE A 20 -15.89 -4.03 -15.63
CA ILE A 20 -16.63 -5.30 -15.60
C ILE A 20 -17.33 -5.49 -16.95
N PRO A 21 -16.87 -6.44 -17.77
CA PRO A 21 -17.61 -6.90 -18.94
C PRO A 21 -18.94 -7.54 -18.52
N PHE A 22 -20.03 -7.10 -19.14
CA PHE A 22 -21.35 -7.71 -19.05
C PHE A 22 -21.65 -8.41 -20.38
N ILE A 23 -21.59 -9.74 -20.37
CA ILE A 23 -21.67 -10.57 -21.57
C ILE A 23 -23.11 -11.07 -21.79
N GLY A 24 -23.64 -10.80 -22.99
CA GLY A 24 -24.93 -11.29 -23.45
C GLY A 24 -24.86 -12.60 -24.24
N SER A 25 -26.00 -13.26 -24.41
CA SER A 25 -26.12 -14.59 -25.05
C SER A 25 -25.65 -14.60 -26.50
N GLY A 26 -25.85 -13.50 -27.22
CA GLY A 26 -25.35 -13.34 -28.59
C GLY A 26 -23.83 -13.50 -28.72
N TYR A 27 -23.05 -13.31 -27.63
CA TYR A 27 -21.59 -13.46 -27.68
C TYR A 27 -21.14 -14.90 -27.88
N SER A 28 -21.89 -15.89 -27.39
CA SER A 28 -21.60 -17.33 -27.54
C SER A 28 -22.00 -17.91 -28.90
N LYS A 29 -22.61 -17.12 -29.80
CA LYS A 29 -23.01 -17.59 -31.14
C LYS A 29 -21.83 -18.11 -31.98
N ASN A 30 -20.63 -17.59 -31.72
CA ASN A 30 -19.40 -17.99 -32.42
C ASN A 30 -19.00 -19.46 -32.20
N ILE A 31 -19.54 -20.12 -31.17
CA ILE A 31 -19.30 -21.53 -30.86
C ILE A 31 -20.54 -22.41 -31.08
N ALA A 32 -21.41 -21.99 -32.01
CA ALA A 32 -22.62 -22.71 -32.41
C ALA A 32 -23.66 -22.91 -31.30
N LEU A 33 -23.61 -22.11 -30.22
CA LEU A 33 -24.67 -22.05 -29.23
C LEU A 33 -25.85 -21.20 -29.74
N PRO A 34 -27.10 -21.59 -29.43
CA PRO A 34 -28.28 -20.88 -29.88
C PRO A 34 -28.42 -19.53 -29.18
N THR A 35 -28.93 -18.55 -29.91
CA THR A 35 -29.51 -17.33 -29.36
C THR A 35 -30.75 -17.65 -28.52
N TRP A 36 -31.26 -16.67 -27.76
CA TRP A 36 -32.43 -16.90 -26.92
C TRP A 36 -33.69 -17.28 -27.73
N LEU A 37 -33.87 -16.68 -28.91
CA LEU A 37 -34.96 -17.03 -29.82
C LEU A 37 -34.78 -18.45 -30.38
N GLU A 38 -33.59 -18.80 -30.85
CA GLU A 38 -33.29 -20.15 -31.36
C GLU A 38 -33.49 -21.22 -30.27
N LEU A 39 -33.17 -20.89 -29.01
CA LEU A 39 -33.42 -21.76 -27.86
C LEU A 39 -34.93 -21.96 -27.62
N ALA A 40 -35.71 -20.88 -27.65
CA ALA A 40 -37.18 -20.96 -27.51
C ALA A 40 -37.83 -21.74 -28.66
N GLN A 41 -37.37 -21.52 -29.89
CA GLN A 41 -37.80 -22.28 -31.08
C GLN A 41 -37.48 -23.77 -30.90
N LYS A 42 -36.27 -24.11 -30.45
CA LYS A 42 -35.87 -25.49 -30.18
C LYS A 42 -36.77 -26.15 -29.14
N PHE A 43 -37.15 -25.46 -28.07
CA PHE A 43 -38.08 -26.02 -27.09
C PHE A 43 -39.43 -26.33 -27.71
N VAL A 44 -39.97 -25.44 -28.55
CA VAL A 44 -41.24 -25.70 -29.24
C VAL A 44 -41.11 -26.89 -30.19
N ASP A 45 -40.04 -26.95 -30.98
CA ASP A 45 -39.79 -28.02 -31.96
C ASP A 45 -39.67 -29.40 -31.28
N ASP A 46 -38.84 -29.50 -30.22
CA ASP A 46 -38.64 -30.75 -29.48
C ASP A 46 -39.90 -31.19 -28.70
N LEU A 47 -40.73 -30.24 -28.24
CA LEU A 47 -42.01 -30.54 -27.58
C LEU A 47 -43.11 -30.92 -28.57
N LEU A 48 -43.09 -30.38 -29.79
CA LEU A 48 -44.08 -30.67 -30.83
C LEU A 48 -44.09 -32.16 -31.21
N GLU A 49 -42.93 -32.83 -31.15
CA GLU A 49 -42.84 -34.29 -31.34
C GLU A 49 -43.72 -35.08 -30.37
N LYS A 50 -43.94 -34.53 -29.17
CA LYS A 50 -44.70 -35.15 -28.07
C LYS A 50 -46.11 -34.57 -27.92
N ASP A 51 -46.31 -33.31 -28.30
CA ASP A 51 -47.60 -32.63 -28.27
C ASP A 51 -47.84 -31.84 -29.58
N PRO A 52 -48.57 -32.44 -30.55
CA PRO A 52 -48.92 -31.80 -31.81
C PRO A 52 -49.76 -30.52 -31.66
N SER A 53 -50.36 -30.25 -30.49
CA SER A 53 -51.17 -29.05 -30.28
C SER A 53 -50.33 -27.77 -30.31
N LEU A 54 -49.01 -27.87 -30.14
CA LEU A 54 -48.05 -26.76 -30.21
C LEU A 54 -47.81 -26.23 -31.63
N ALA A 55 -48.41 -26.82 -32.68
CA ALA A 55 -48.15 -26.44 -34.08
C ALA A 55 -48.41 -24.94 -34.37
N ALA A 56 -49.43 -24.35 -33.74
CA ALA A 56 -49.71 -22.92 -33.88
C ALA A 56 -48.61 -22.05 -33.24
N LEU A 57 -48.08 -22.47 -32.09
CA LEU A 57 -46.98 -21.77 -31.41
C LEU A 57 -45.67 -21.89 -32.19
N GLN A 58 -45.43 -23.03 -32.86
CA GLN A 58 -44.28 -23.20 -33.74
C GLN A 58 -44.33 -22.22 -34.92
N ALA A 59 -45.52 -22.00 -35.50
CA ALA A 59 -45.69 -21.03 -36.58
C ALA A 59 -45.35 -19.61 -36.11
N GLU A 60 -45.85 -19.19 -34.94
CA GLU A 60 -45.52 -17.90 -34.31
C GLU A 60 -44.02 -17.79 -34.00
N ALA A 61 -43.41 -18.87 -33.50
CA ALA A 61 -41.99 -18.89 -33.16
C ALA A 61 -41.06 -18.72 -34.37
N ARG A 62 -41.53 -19.02 -35.59
CA ARG A 62 -40.77 -18.90 -36.85
C ARG A 62 -40.90 -17.53 -37.52
N GLU A 63 -41.71 -16.63 -36.97
CA GLU A 63 -41.82 -15.26 -37.46
C GLU A 63 -40.51 -14.49 -37.24
N ALA A 64 -40.19 -13.55 -38.13
CA ALA A 64 -38.92 -12.83 -38.12
C ALA A 64 -38.77 -11.87 -36.91
N ASP A 65 -39.90 -11.43 -36.34
CA ASP A 65 -40.00 -10.56 -35.16
C ASP A 65 -40.55 -11.29 -33.92
N ALA A 66 -40.46 -12.63 -33.92
CA ALA A 66 -40.91 -13.47 -32.82
C ALA A 66 -40.22 -13.09 -31.50
N ASN A 67 -41.02 -12.97 -30.43
CA ASN A 67 -40.50 -12.62 -29.12
C ASN A 67 -40.28 -13.89 -28.27
N PRO A 68 -39.03 -14.21 -27.88
CA PRO A 68 -38.73 -15.42 -27.11
C PRO A 68 -39.52 -15.53 -25.81
N LEU A 69 -39.70 -14.41 -25.10
CA LEU A 69 -40.41 -14.39 -23.82
C LEU A 69 -41.92 -14.65 -24.00
N LYS A 70 -42.53 -14.19 -25.11
CA LYS A 70 -43.92 -14.55 -25.42
C LYS A 70 -44.08 -16.04 -25.66
N ILE A 71 -43.16 -16.65 -26.42
CA ILE A 71 -43.15 -18.09 -26.71
C ILE A 71 -43.00 -18.89 -25.42
N LEU A 72 -42.01 -18.55 -24.59
CA LEU A 72 -41.75 -19.20 -23.31
C LEU A 72 -42.93 -19.05 -22.35
N ASN A 73 -43.57 -17.88 -22.30
CA ASN A 73 -44.77 -17.68 -21.49
C ASN A 73 -45.96 -18.52 -21.98
N ALA A 74 -46.09 -18.74 -23.29
CA ALA A 74 -47.10 -19.66 -23.83
C ALA A 74 -46.83 -21.11 -23.40
N LEU A 75 -45.58 -21.58 -23.53
CA LEU A 75 -45.16 -22.90 -23.06
C LEU A 75 -45.39 -23.08 -21.55
N SER A 76 -45.11 -22.05 -20.75
CA SER A 76 -45.37 -22.06 -19.31
C SER A 76 -46.86 -22.21 -18.99
N ARG A 77 -47.75 -21.49 -19.70
CA ARG A 77 -49.22 -21.64 -19.54
C ARG A 77 -49.72 -23.03 -19.88
N TRP A 78 -49.01 -23.74 -20.77
CA TRP A 78 -49.33 -25.10 -21.19
C TRP A 78 -48.70 -26.16 -20.28
N GLY A 79 -48.01 -25.75 -19.21
CA GLY A 79 -47.44 -26.66 -18.22
C GLY A 79 -46.04 -27.19 -18.57
N TYR A 80 -45.37 -26.64 -19.59
CA TYR A 80 -44.05 -27.10 -20.04
C TYR A 80 -42.87 -26.42 -19.34
N LYS A 81 -43.11 -25.65 -18.26
CA LYS A 81 -42.08 -24.86 -17.58
C LYS A 81 -40.89 -25.71 -17.13
N ASP A 82 -41.15 -26.75 -16.34
CA ASP A 82 -40.10 -27.61 -15.79
C ASP A 82 -39.43 -28.44 -16.90
N VAL A 83 -40.21 -28.90 -17.87
CA VAL A 83 -39.70 -29.65 -19.04
C VAL A 83 -38.71 -28.81 -19.85
N CYS A 84 -39.00 -27.52 -20.09
CA CYS A 84 -38.08 -26.62 -20.77
C CYS A 84 -36.79 -26.38 -19.95
N LYS A 85 -36.87 -26.31 -18.62
CA LYS A 85 -35.68 -26.21 -17.76
C LYS A 85 -34.83 -27.48 -17.85
N ASP A 86 -35.44 -28.66 -17.87
CA ASP A 86 -34.72 -29.93 -18.06
C ASP A 86 -34.08 -30.04 -19.44
N MET A 87 -34.77 -29.56 -20.49
CA MET A 87 -34.27 -29.53 -21.86
C MET A 87 -33.11 -28.55 -22.06
N LEU A 88 -32.96 -27.54 -21.17
CA LEU A 88 -31.92 -26.52 -21.29
C LEU A 88 -30.54 -27.17 -21.40
N LYS A 89 -30.22 -28.14 -20.54
CA LYS A 89 -28.91 -28.82 -20.59
C LYS A 89 -28.69 -29.49 -21.95
N SER A 90 -29.63 -30.28 -22.44
CA SER A 90 -29.50 -30.94 -23.75
C SER A 90 -29.41 -29.96 -24.95
N ALA A 91 -29.92 -28.74 -24.80
CA ALA A 91 -29.94 -27.75 -25.87
C ALA A 91 -28.60 -27.02 -26.03
N ILE A 92 -27.82 -26.86 -24.95
CA ILE A 92 -26.61 -26.01 -24.95
C ILE A 92 -25.39 -26.61 -24.26
N ASP A 93 -25.47 -27.83 -23.71
CA ASP A 93 -24.32 -28.57 -23.17
C ASP A 93 -23.51 -29.18 -24.34
N ILE A 94 -22.52 -28.43 -24.80
CA ILE A 94 -21.64 -28.80 -25.91
C ILE A 94 -20.25 -29.18 -25.40
N ASP A 95 -19.55 -30.02 -26.16
CA ASP A 95 -18.14 -30.33 -25.90
C ASP A 95 -17.25 -29.13 -26.26
N LEU A 96 -16.95 -28.30 -25.26
CA LEU A 96 -16.16 -27.08 -25.42
C LEU A 96 -14.74 -27.35 -25.94
N SER A 97 -14.19 -28.56 -25.72
CA SER A 97 -12.84 -28.91 -26.20
C SER A 97 -12.73 -28.93 -27.73
N LYS A 98 -13.87 -29.03 -28.43
CA LYS A 98 -13.96 -29.04 -29.89
C LYS A 98 -14.17 -27.67 -30.52
N HIS A 99 -14.25 -26.61 -29.71
CA HIS A 99 -14.62 -25.27 -30.15
C HIS A 99 -13.50 -24.26 -29.88
N ASN A 100 -13.42 -23.21 -30.72
CA ASN A 100 -12.45 -22.13 -30.52
C ASN A 100 -13.00 -21.09 -29.53
N LEU A 101 -12.41 -21.02 -28.33
CA LEU A 101 -12.81 -20.11 -27.26
C LEU A 101 -11.99 -18.80 -27.20
N GLN A 102 -11.23 -18.46 -28.25
CA GLN A 102 -10.39 -17.24 -28.28
C GLN A 102 -11.14 -15.95 -27.95
N ASN A 103 -12.44 -15.85 -28.30
CA ASN A 103 -13.23 -14.66 -27.96
C ASN A 103 -13.53 -14.60 -26.46
N GLN A 104 -13.92 -15.73 -25.87
CA GLN A 104 -14.15 -15.87 -24.43
C GLN A 104 -12.85 -15.64 -23.65
N GLU A 105 -11.70 -16.08 -24.16
CA GLU A 105 -10.37 -15.82 -23.59
C GLU A 105 -10.05 -14.31 -23.55
N LYS A 106 -10.41 -13.56 -24.60
CA LYS A 106 -10.23 -12.09 -24.62
C LYS A 106 -10.99 -11.39 -23.50
N ILE A 107 -12.16 -11.91 -23.09
CA ILE A 107 -12.90 -11.36 -21.96
C ILE A 107 -12.08 -11.49 -20.66
N TRP A 108 -11.48 -12.65 -20.41
CA TRP A 108 -10.64 -12.90 -19.24
C TRP A 108 -9.32 -12.11 -19.25
N ARG A 109 -8.74 -11.91 -20.44
CA ARG A 109 -7.56 -11.04 -20.61
C ARG A 109 -7.89 -9.57 -20.37
N LEU A 110 -9.11 -9.14 -20.67
CA LEU A 110 -9.59 -7.78 -20.43
C LEU A 110 -9.92 -7.53 -18.96
N SER A 111 -10.62 -8.46 -18.31
CA SER A 111 -11.03 -8.34 -16.90
C SER A 111 -11.21 -9.71 -16.26
N GLN A 112 -10.78 -9.80 -14.99
CA GLN A 112 -11.01 -10.97 -14.13
C GLN A 112 -12.37 -10.92 -13.40
N LYS A 113 -13.18 -9.88 -13.69
CA LYS A 113 -14.50 -9.67 -13.10
C LYS A 113 -15.53 -9.60 -14.19
N VAL A 114 -16.34 -10.63 -14.32
CA VAL A 114 -17.27 -10.80 -15.45
C VAL A 114 -18.68 -11.00 -14.94
N ILE A 115 -19.65 -10.33 -15.57
CA ILE A 115 -21.08 -10.59 -15.40
C ILE A 115 -21.60 -11.19 -16.70
N THR A 116 -22.47 -12.19 -16.64
CA THR A 116 -23.07 -12.78 -17.83
C THR A 116 -24.52 -13.17 -17.62
N THR A 117 -25.32 -13.07 -18.68
CA THR A 117 -26.67 -13.65 -18.76
C THR A 117 -26.67 -15.06 -19.35
N ASN A 118 -25.50 -15.60 -19.70
CA ASN A 118 -25.41 -16.86 -20.43
C ASN A 118 -25.46 -18.03 -19.46
N TYR A 119 -26.23 -19.06 -19.82
CA TYR A 119 -26.33 -20.28 -19.03
C TYR A 119 -25.16 -21.24 -19.26
N ASP A 120 -24.55 -21.19 -20.46
CA ASP A 120 -23.49 -22.06 -20.94
C ASP A 120 -22.18 -21.93 -20.14
N GLN A 121 -21.23 -22.86 -20.33
CA GLN A 121 -19.95 -22.88 -19.61
C GLN A 121 -18.77 -22.34 -20.45
N ALA A 122 -19.02 -21.59 -21.53
CA ALA A 122 -17.97 -21.20 -22.46
C ALA A 122 -16.96 -20.22 -21.87
N LEU A 123 -17.39 -19.33 -20.96
CA LEU A 123 -16.48 -18.44 -20.23
C LEU A 123 -15.60 -19.24 -19.27
N GLU A 124 -16.17 -20.18 -18.53
CA GLU A 124 -15.45 -21.08 -17.64
C GLU A 124 -14.44 -21.96 -18.40
N GLY A 125 -14.83 -22.46 -19.58
CA GLY A 125 -13.97 -23.26 -20.45
C GLY A 125 -12.77 -22.49 -21.02
N ALA A 126 -12.88 -21.17 -21.13
CA ALA A 126 -11.83 -20.31 -21.68
C ALA A 126 -10.80 -19.83 -20.65
N MET A 127 -10.99 -20.14 -19.36
CA MET A 127 -10.04 -19.79 -18.30
C MET A 127 -8.82 -20.71 -18.34
N THR A 128 -7.64 -20.15 -18.02
CA THR A 128 -6.45 -20.94 -17.69
C THR A 128 -6.66 -21.69 -16.36
N ASP A 129 -5.88 -22.75 -16.13
CA ASP A 129 -6.03 -23.55 -14.90
C ASP A 129 -5.73 -22.73 -13.63
N ASP A 130 -4.76 -21.81 -13.70
CA ASP A 130 -4.47 -20.87 -12.60
C ASP A 130 -5.67 -19.95 -12.32
N LEU A 131 -6.27 -19.38 -13.37
CA LEU A 131 -7.42 -18.48 -13.22
C LEU A 131 -8.66 -19.21 -12.69
N LYS A 132 -8.87 -20.48 -13.09
CA LYS A 132 -9.96 -21.31 -12.55
C LYS A 132 -9.84 -21.56 -11.06
N ALA A 133 -8.63 -21.56 -10.51
CA ALA A 133 -8.41 -21.73 -9.07
C ALA A 133 -8.73 -20.46 -8.26
N GLU A 134 -8.73 -19.29 -8.91
CA GLU A 134 -8.94 -17.99 -8.26
C GLU A 134 -10.34 -17.40 -8.50
N VAL A 135 -10.97 -17.71 -9.63
CA VAL A 135 -12.28 -17.14 -10.00
C VAL A 135 -13.41 -17.90 -9.34
N ASP A 136 -14.11 -17.24 -8.43
CA ASP A 136 -15.36 -17.75 -7.89
C ASP A 136 -16.53 -17.52 -8.87
N THR A 137 -17.35 -18.55 -9.09
CA THR A 137 -18.55 -18.47 -9.94
C THR A 137 -19.81 -18.45 -9.09
N PHE A 138 -20.67 -17.44 -9.31
CA PHE A 138 -21.88 -17.22 -8.54
C PHE A 138 -23.13 -17.10 -9.41
N THR A 139 -24.28 -17.39 -8.83
CA THR A 139 -25.64 -17.18 -9.35
C THR A 139 -26.50 -16.48 -8.29
N PRO A 140 -27.66 -15.88 -8.63
CA PRO A 140 -28.53 -15.27 -7.63
C PRO A 140 -29.07 -16.23 -6.55
N ALA A 141 -29.01 -17.55 -6.78
CA ALA A 141 -29.39 -18.56 -5.81
C ALA A 141 -28.33 -18.80 -4.73
N ASP A 142 -27.09 -18.36 -4.96
CA ASP A 142 -26.00 -18.48 -4.00
C ASP A 142 -26.09 -17.39 -2.92
N ASN A 143 -25.49 -17.60 -1.75
CA ASN A 143 -25.55 -16.62 -0.67
C ASN A 143 -24.70 -15.39 -1.02
N LEU A 144 -25.34 -14.37 -1.61
CA LEU A 144 -24.73 -13.15 -2.16
C LEU A 144 -24.12 -12.19 -1.11
N PHE A 145 -23.79 -12.63 0.11
CA PHE A 145 -23.29 -11.73 1.16
C PHE A 145 -21.91 -11.19 0.81
N GLY A 146 -21.79 -9.88 0.60
CA GLY A 146 -20.50 -9.21 0.39
C GLY A 146 -19.99 -9.24 -1.05
N LEU A 147 -20.85 -9.41 -2.06
CA LEU A 147 -20.45 -9.26 -3.48
C LEU A 147 -19.89 -7.87 -3.77
N SER A 148 -20.48 -6.84 -3.18
CA SER A 148 -19.92 -5.48 -3.18
C SER A 148 -18.55 -5.37 -2.49
N SER A 149 -18.20 -6.29 -1.60
CA SER A 149 -16.88 -6.40 -0.95
C SER A 149 -15.85 -7.16 -1.79
N LEU A 150 -16.26 -7.83 -2.88
CA LEU A 150 -15.36 -8.52 -3.83
C LEU A 150 -14.67 -7.55 -4.81
N LYS A 151 -14.53 -6.27 -4.46
CA LYS A 151 -14.01 -5.22 -5.37
C LYS A 151 -12.68 -5.61 -6.01
N ASP A 152 -11.84 -6.31 -5.26
CA ASP A 152 -10.48 -6.68 -5.67
C ASP A 152 -10.32 -8.17 -6.01
N LEU A 153 -11.39 -8.98 -5.90
CA LEU A 153 -11.35 -10.41 -6.16
C LEU A 153 -11.87 -10.79 -7.56
N PRO A 154 -11.27 -11.79 -8.24
CA PRO A 154 -11.80 -12.35 -9.47
C PRO A 154 -13.16 -13.02 -9.26
N TYR A 155 -14.10 -12.84 -10.20
CA TYR A 155 -15.39 -13.54 -10.16
C TYR A 155 -16.06 -13.66 -11.52
N LEU A 156 -16.91 -14.68 -11.64
CA LEU A 156 -17.91 -14.83 -12.71
C LEU A 156 -19.31 -14.82 -12.10
N PHE A 157 -20.09 -13.77 -12.37
CA PHE A 157 -21.47 -13.68 -11.89
C PHE A 157 -22.47 -13.99 -13.01
N LYS A 158 -23.09 -15.17 -12.96
CA LYS A 158 -24.10 -15.64 -13.91
C LYS A 158 -25.49 -15.27 -13.41
N ILE A 159 -25.94 -14.06 -13.75
CA ILE A 159 -27.15 -13.47 -13.15
C ILE A 159 -28.45 -14.18 -13.56
N HIS A 160 -28.42 -14.96 -14.64
CA HIS A 160 -29.58 -15.74 -15.10
C HIS A 160 -29.45 -17.23 -14.77
N GLY A 161 -28.48 -17.63 -13.95
CA GLY A 161 -28.25 -19.03 -13.58
C GLY A 161 -27.27 -19.75 -14.50
N THR A 162 -27.23 -21.08 -14.40
CA THR A 162 -26.21 -21.92 -15.06
C THR A 162 -26.78 -23.30 -15.39
N ILE A 163 -26.31 -23.92 -16.47
CA ILE A 163 -26.77 -25.26 -16.89
C ILE A 163 -26.44 -26.38 -15.91
N THR A 164 -25.52 -26.15 -14.97
CA THR A 164 -25.23 -27.12 -13.91
C THR A 164 -26.35 -27.17 -12.85
N ARG A 165 -27.20 -26.14 -12.80
CA ARG A 165 -28.38 -25.99 -11.93
C ARG A 165 -29.56 -25.37 -12.70
N PRO A 166 -30.17 -26.08 -13.68
CA PRO A 166 -31.19 -25.54 -14.57
C PRO A 166 -32.43 -24.97 -13.86
N GLU A 167 -32.75 -25.48 -12.67
CA GLU A 167 -33.85 -25.02 -11.83
C GLU A 167 -33.71 -23.53 -11.45
N GLY A 168 -32.48 -23.05 -11.27
CA GLY A 168 -32.15 -21.67 -10.95
C GLY A 168 -32.10 -20.74 -12.16
N CYS A 169 -32.31 -21.25 -13.38
CA CYS A 169 -32.22 -20.45 -14.59
C CYS A 169 -33.43 -19.51 -14.77
N VAL A 170 -33.16 -18.28 -15.18
CA VAL A 170 -34.15 -17.22 -15.43
C VAL A 170 -34.62 -17.28 -16.88
N LEU A 171 -35.69 -18.03 -17.14
CA LEU A 171 -36.16 -18.29 -18.50
C LEU A 171 -37.55 -17.69 -18.77
N PHE A 172 -38.45 -17.70 -17.78
CA PHE A 172 -39.84 -17.29 -17.91
C PHE A 172 -40.12 -15.94 -17.25
N GLN A 173 -41.23 -15.28 -17.60
CA GLN A 173 -41.59 -13.97 -17.02
C GLN A 173 -41.65 -13.97 -15.48
N GLU A 174 -42.12 -15.06 -14.89
CA GLU A 174 -42.16 -15.24 -13.44
C GLU A 174 -40.76 -15.24 -12.80
N ASP A 175 -39.78 -15.83 -13.49
CA ASP A 175 -38.40 -15.87 -13.02
C ASP A 175 -37.78 -14.46 -13.10
N TYR A 176 -38.06 -13.72 -14.18
CA TYR A 176 -37.67 -12.31 -14.32
C TYR A 176 -38.30 -11.43 -13.24
N ASP A 177 -39.59 -11.61 -12.96
CA ASP A 177 -40.29 -10.86 -11.91
C ASP A 177 -39.72 -11.19 -10.52
N SER A 178 -39.46 -12.47 -10.24
CA SER A 178 -38.78 -12.92 -9.02
C SER A 178 -37.43 -12.23 -8.83
N LEU A 179 -36.60 -12.19 -9.87
CA LEU A 179 -35.25 -11.63 -9.78
C LEU A 179 -35.23 -10.10 -9.75
N TYR A 180 -35.94 -9.44 -10.65
CA TYR A 180 -35.80 -7.99 -10.87
C TYR A 180 -36.86 -7.13 -10.17
N LYS A 181 -37.99 -7.70 -9.72
CA LYS A 181 -39.01 -6.95 -8.97
C LYS A 181 -38.99 -7.29 -7.49
N TYR A 182 -38.81 -8.56 -7.14
CA TYR A 182 -39.00 -9.03 -5.77
C TYR A 182 -37.69 -9.32 -5.01
N ASN A 183 -36.58 -9.58 -5.71
CA ASN A 183 -35.28 -9.82 -5.05
C ASN A 183 -34.52 -8.52 -4.78
N HIS A 184 -34.96 -7.77 -3.77
CA HIS A 184 -34.32 -6.52 -3.36
C HIS A 184 -32.85 -6.68 -2.95
N ARG A 185 -32.47 -7.85 -2.44
CA ARG A 185 -31.09 -8.14 -2.04
C ARG A 185 -30.16 -8.18 -3.26
N PHE A 186 -30.53 -8.95 -4.27
CA PHE A 186 -29.80 -9.01 -5.54
C PHE A 186 -29.63 -7.62 -6.16
N LEU A 187 -30.71 -6.83 -6.21
CA LEU A 187 -30.67 -5.47 -6.76
C LEU A 187 -29.74 -4.54 -5.96
N GLY A 188 -29.70 -4.69 -4.63
CA GLY A 188 -28.79 -3.95 -3.76
C GLY A 188 -27.32 -4.24 -4.05
N GLU A 189 -26.94 -5.52 -4.16
CA GLU A 189 -25.56 -5.92 -4.50
C GLU A 189 -25.17 -5.47 -5.90
N LEU A 190 -26.04 -5.68 -6.89
CA LEU A 190 -25.81 -5.23 -8.27
C LEU A 190 -25.59 -3.71 -8.31
N LYS A 191 -26.34 -2.94 -7.52
CA LYS A 191 -26.14 -1.49 -7.38
C LYS A 191 -24.83 -1.12 -6.72
N GLY A 192 -24.40 -1.84 -5.67
CA GLY A 192 -23.09 -1.65 -5.08
C GLY A 192 -21.95 -1.91 -6.07
N MET A 193 -22.09 -2.94 -6.92
CA MET A 193 -21.11 -3.26 -7.96
C MET A 193 -21.05 -2.14 -9.03
N CYS A 194 -22.19 -1.70 -9.55
CA CYS A 194 -22.24 -0.66 -10.58
C CYS A 194 -21.82 0.72 -10.06
N ALA A 195 -22.02 1.02 -8.77
CA ALA A 195 -21.53 2.27 -8.18
C ALA A 195 -19.99 2.35 -8.20
N ASN A 196 -19.29 1.22 -8.06
CA ASN A 196 -17.84 1.16 -7.89
C ASN A 196 -17.07 0.71 -9.13
N ALA A 197 -17.76 0.42 -10.24
CA ALA A 197 -17.16 -0.15 -11.43
C ALA A 197 -17.85 0.32 -12.72
N THR A 198 -17.07 0.49 -13.77
CA THR A 198 -17.58 0.75 -15.11
C THR A 198 -18.05 -0.57 -15.72
N ILE A 199 -19.32 -0.62 -16.09
CA ILE A 199 -19.91 -1.78 -16.77
C ILE A 199 -19.79 -1.57 -18.28
N LEU A 200 -19.25 -2.57 -18.98
CA LEU A 200 -19.16 -2.60 -20.44
C LEU A 200 -20.03 -3.75 -20.98
N PHE A 201 -21.17 -3.40 -21.58
CA PHE A 201 -22.08 -4.37 -22.18
C PHE A 201 -21.57 -4.83 -23.56
N ILE A 202 -21.46 -6.15 -23.74
CA ILE A 202 -20.89 -6.81 -24.92
C ILE A 202 -21.82 -7.95 -25.37
N GLY A 203 -22.22 -7.96 -26.65
CA GLY A 203 -23.03 -9.03 -27.21
C GLY A 203 -23.74 -8.67 -28.52
N TYR A 204 -24.05 -9.70 -29.32
CA TYR A 204 -24.63 -9.55 -30.67
C TYR A 204 -26.14 -9.26 -30.69
N SER A 205 -26.79 -9.28 -29.51
CA SER A 205 -28.24 -9.15 -29.32
C SER A 205 -28.62 -7.90 -28.52
N ILE A 206 -27.72 -6.93 -28.37
CA ILE A 206 -27.92 -5.79 -27.47
C ILE A 206 -29.04 -4.84 -27.93
N ALA A 207 -29.37 -4.84 -29.23
CA ALA A 207 -30.51 -4.10 -29.76
C ALA A 207 -31.87 -4.75 -29.45
N ASP A 208 -31.87 -5.97 -28.90
CA ASP A 208 -33.10 -6.70 -28.57
C ASP A 208 -33.90 -5.99 -27.47
N ILE A 209 -35.22 -6.04 -27.62
CA ILE A 209 -36.23 -5.47 -26.69
C ILE A 209 -35.98 -5.98 -25.25
N GLU A 210 -35.39 -7.16 -25.14
CA GLU A 210 -35.08 -7.97 -23.99
C GLU A 210 -33.93 -7.39 -23.16
N ILE A 211 -32.81 -7.01 -23.78
CA ILE A 211 -31.73 -6.29 -23.09
C ILE A 211 -32.24 -4.91 -22.67
N GLN A 212 -33.04 -4.24 -23.49
CA GLN A 212 -33.70 -2.99 -23.06
C GLN A 212 -34.63 -3.19 -21.86
N GLN A 213 -35.31 -4.34 -21.72
CA GLN A 213 -36.12 -4.64 -20.53
C GLN A 213 -35.25 -4.87 -19.30
N ILE A 214 -34.17 -5.64 -19.42
CA ILE A 214 -33.21 -5.85 -18.32
C ILE A 214 -32.62 -4.50 -17.90
N LEU A 215 -32.07 -3.73 -18.85
CA LEU A 215 -31.48 -2.41 -18.61
C LEU A 215 -32.51 -1.41 -18.05
N ARG A 216 -33.78 -1.48 -18.46
CA ARG A 216 -34.87 -0.68 -17.85
C ARG A 216 -35.18 -1.09 -16.42
N ASN A 217 -35.21 -2.40 -16.13
CA ASN A 217 -35.45 -2.91 -14.79
C ASN A 217 -34.32 -2.51 -13.81
N ILE A 218 -33.11 -2.31 -14.32
CA ILE A 218 -31.96 -1.84 -13.55
C ILE A 218 -31.59 -0.38 -13.85
N HIS A 219 -32.47 0.40 -14.50
CA HIS A 219 -32.17 1.77 -14.91
C HIS A 219 -31.76 2.67 -13.74
N GLY A 220 -32.42 2.54 -12.58
CA GLY A 220 -32.09 3.29 -11.37
C GLY A 220 -30.77 2.89 -10.70
N ILE A 221 -30.13 1.81 -11.17
CA ILE A 221 -28.83 1.33 -10.69
C ILE A 221 -27.69 2.13 -11.34
N PHE A 222 -27.82 2.47 -12.63
CA PHE A 222 -26.75 3.13 -13.42
C PHE A 222 -26.74 4.66 -13.38
N LEU A 223 -27.64 5.28 -12.59
CA LEU A 223 -27.66 6.73 -12.38
C LEU A 223 -26.71 7.18 -11.25
N THR A 224 -25.91 6.26 -10.70
CA THR A 224 -24.76 6.58 -9.86
C THR A 224 -23.70 7.30 -10.71
N GLY A 225 -22.98 8.29 -10.19
CA GLY A 225 -22.08 9.16 -10.98
C GLY A 225 -20.99 8.50 -11.85
N THR A 226 -20.87 7.17 -11.82
CA THR A 226 -20.02 6.32 -12.66
C THR A 226 -20.62 6.13 -14.05
N ARG A 227 -19.81 6.29 -15.11
CA ARG A 227 -20.27 6.16 -16.50
C ARG A 227 -20.19 4.71 -16.98
N HIS A 228 -21.28 4.18 -17.53
CA HIS A 228 -21.37 2.83 -18.11
C HIS A 228 -21.43 2.87 -19.63
N PHE A 229 -21.05 1.78 -20.30
CA PHE A 229 -20.86 1.73 -21.75
C PHE A 229 -21.47 0.50 -22.39
N ILE A 230 -21.88 0.63 -23.65
CA ILE A 230 -22.43 -0.46 -24.44
C ILE A 230 -21.86 -0.47 -25.85
N LEU A 231 -21.42 -1.64 -26.32
CA LEU A 231 -20.98 -1.86 -27.70
C LEU A 231 -22.19 -2.29 -28.53
N SER A 232 -22.64 -1.44 -29.47
CA SER A 232 -23.79 -1.75 -30.33
C SER A 232 -23.58 -1.25 -31.75
N PRO A 233 -23.94 -2.03 -32.78
CA PRO A 233 -24.08 -1.50 -34.12
C PRO A 233 -25.34 -0.62 -34.22
N GLY A 234 -25.27 0.43 -35.03
CA GLY A 234 -26.43 1.25 -35.39
C GLY A 234 -26.74 2.45 -34.50
N LYS A 235 -27.97 2.98 -34.64
CA LYS A 235 -28.45 4.25 -34.07
C LYS A 235 -29.13 4.13 -32.69
N THR A 236 -29.19 2.93 -32.10
CA THR A 236 -29.88 2.70 -30.83
C THR A 236 -29.15 3.41 -29.69
N ARG A 237 -29.90 4.22 -28.96
CA ARG A 237 -29.41 5.14 -27.93
C ARG A 237 -29.92 4.70 -26.56
N PHE A 238 -29.00 4.47 -25.64
CA PHE A 238 -29.27 4.04 -24.26
C PHE A 238 -28.92 5.13 -23.24
N GLU A 239 -28.68 6.36 -23.71
CA GLU A 239 -28.31 7.51 -22.87
C GLU A 239 -29.40 7.86 -21.86
N ASN A 240 -30.67 7.62 -22.22
CA ASN A 240 -31.80 7.72 -21.31
C ASN A 240 -31.71 6.72 -20.14
N LEU A 241 -30.93 5.65 -20.28
CA LEU A 241 -30.67 4.67 -19.23
C LEU A 241 -29.40 4.94 -18.41
N GLY A 242 -28.67 6.02 -18.69
CA GLY A 242 -27.37 6.32 -18.08
C GLY A 242 -26.19 5.55 -18.71
N ILE A 243 -26.40 4.92 -19.87
CA ILE A 243 -25.40 4.10 -20.55
C ILE A 243 -25.00 4.77 -21.87
N LYS A 244 -23.69 4.97 -22.07
CA LYS A 244 -23.15 5.58 -23.28
C LYS A 244 -22.91 4.54 -24.37
N THR A 245 -23.50 4.75 -25.54
CA THR A 245 -23.30 3.87 -26.70
C THR A 245 -21.96 4.16 -27.37
N ILE A 246 -21.17 3.10 -27.59
CA ILE A 246 -20.03 3.08 -28.51
C ILE A 246 -20.53 2.43 -29.79
N SER A 247 -20.72 3.24 -30.83
CA SER A 247 -21.26 2.79 -32.10
C SER A 247 -20.23 1.97 -32.88
N LEU A 248 -20.61 0.75 -33.25
CA LEU A 248 -19.90 -0.08 -34.21
C LEU A 248 -20.57 0.05 -35.60
N GLU A 249 -19.81 -0.09 -36.69
CA GLU A 249 -20.40 -0.08 -38.03
C GLU A 249 -21.11 -1.40 -38.33
N SER A 250 -20.51 -2.51 -37.91
CA SER A 250 -21.10 -3.85 -37.95
C SER A 250 -20.64 -4.65 -36.73
N TYR A 251 -21.30 -5.78 -36.50
CA TYR A 251 -20.89 -6.72 -35.46
C TYR A 251 -19.50 -7.33 -35.69
N ASP A 252 -18.99 -7.34 -36.93
CA ASP A 252 -17.65 -7.83 -37.24
C ASP A 252 -16.54 -6.96 -36.62
N GLN A 253 -16.85 -5.71 -36.28
CA GLN A 253 -15.92 -4.80 -35.60
C GLN A 253 -15.86 -5.03 -34.08
N LEU A 254 -16.72 -5.88 -33.52
CA LEU A 254 -16.72 -6.18 -32.09
C LEU A 254 -15.38 -6.80 -31.66
N VAL A 255 -14.93 -7.85 -32.35
CA VAL A 255 -13.70 -8.57 -32.01
C VAL A 255 -12.46 -7.67 -32.15
N PRO A 256 -12.27 -6.93 -33.27
CA PRO A 256 -11.20 -5.93 -33.37
C PRO A 256 -11.23 -4.85 -32.29
N TYR A 257 -12.42 -4.43 -31.83
CA TYR A 257 -12.52 -3.46 -30.73
C TYR A 257 -12.08 -4.08 -29.40
N LEU A 258 -12.46 -5.32 -29.12
CA LEU A 258 -11.99 -6.06 -27.95
C LEU A 258 -10.47 -6.28 -27.99
N ASP A 259 -9.89 -6.55 -29.16
CA ASP A 259 -8.44 -6.68 -29.31
C ASP A 259 -7.72 -5.38 -28.91
N ASN A 260 -8.27 -4.22 -29.25
CA ASN A 260 -7.70 -2.93 -28.81
C ASN A 260 -7.83 -2.75 -27.27
N LEU A 261 -8.94 -3.18 -26.67
CA LEU A 261 -9.11 -3.11 -25.21
C LEU A 261 -8.15 -4.05 -24.48
N VAL A 262 -7.97 -5.28 -24.99
CA VAL A 262 -7.02 -6.26 -24.45
C VAL A 262 -5.58 -5.75 -24.59
N ALA A 263 -5.20 -5.26 -25.77
CA ALA A 263 -3.87 -4.67 -25.98
C ALA A 263 -3.61 -3.49 -25.02
N TYR A 264 -4.62 -2.64 -24.78
CA TYR A 264 -4.51 -1.57 -23.79
C TYR A 264 -4.33 -2.13 -22.37
N ARG A 265 -5.15 -3.11 -21.95
CA ARG A 265 -5.04 -3.76 -20.63
C ARG A 265 -3.67 -4.41 -20.43
N GLU A 266 -3.13 -5.08 -21.44
CA GLU A 266 -1.82 -5.74 -21.37
C GLU A 266 -0.68 -4.74 -21.29
N LYS A 267 -0.75 -3.64 -22.05
CA LYS A 267 0.18 -2.52 -21.94
C LYS A 267 0.18 -1.94 -20.53
N ILE A 268 -1.00 -1.75 -19.94
CA ILE A 268 -1.15 -1.27 -18.56
C ILE A 268 -0.61 -2.28 -17.54
N ASN A 269 -0.90 -3.58 -17.69
CA ASN A 269 -0.39 -4.61 -16.78
C ASN A 269 1.14 -4.75 -16.86
N SER A 270 1.72 -4.65 -18.05
CA SER A 270 3.18 -4.63 -18.24
C SER A 270 3.79 -3.42 -17.56
N ALA A 271 3.25 -2.23 -17.83
CA ALA A 271 3.72 -1.00 -17.21
C ALA A 271 3.61 -1.05 -15.68
N PHE A 272 2.48 -1.49 -15.13
CA PHE A 272 2.34 -1.66 -13.68
C PHE A 272 3.31 -2.70 -13.12
N ARG A 273 3.59 -3.79 -13.84
CA ARG A 273 4.59 -4.78 -13.39
C ARG A 273 5.98 -4.15 -13.35
N ASP A 274 6.37 -3.43 -14.39
CA ASP A 274 7.67 -2.77 -14.46
C ASP A 274 7.80 -1.69 -13.36
N ILE A 275 6.73 -0.91 -13.14
CA ILE A 275 6.63 0.09 -12.06
C ILE A 275 6.70 -0.59 -10.68
N VAL A 276 5.91 -1.63 -10.44
CA VAL A 276 5.82 -2.33 -9.15
C VAL A 276 7.08 -3.16 -8.85
N GLU A 277 7.74 -3.76 -9.83
CA GLU A 277 9.04 -4.41 -9.66
C GLU A 277 10.11 -3.39 -9.26
N GLY A 278 10.10 -2.18 -9.85
CA GLY A 278 10.92 -1.04 -9.42
C GLY A 278 10.63 -0.58 -7.98
N VAL A 279 9.35 -0.40 -7.63
CA VAL A 279 8.89 0.04 -6.29
C VAL A 279 9.23 -1.01 -5.22
N ASN A 280 9.03 -2.29 -5.53
CA ASN A 280 9.24 -3.39 -4.60
C ASN A 280 10.72 -3.61 -4.27
N LEU A 281 11.68 -3.08 -5.04
CA LEU A 281 13.10 -3.17 -4.68
C LEU A 281 13.45 -2.40 -3.40
N LYS A 282 12.76 -1.28 -3.08
CA LYS A 282 12.96 -0.55 -1.82
C LYS A 282 12.56 -1.38 -0.58
N TYR A 283 11.56 -2.25 -0.71
CA TYR A 283 11.06 -3.11 0.38
C TYR A 283 11.66 -4.53 0.35
N ALA A 284 11.91 -5.09 -0.83
CA ALA A 284 12.54 -6.39 -1.04
C ALA A 284 14.05 -6.35 -0.74
N GLY A 285 14.74 -5.21 -0.93
CA GLY A 285 16.11 -5.04 -0.44
C GLY A 285 16.22 -5.31 1.07
N LYS A 286 15.17 -4.98 1.84
CA LYS A 286 15.14 -5.23 3.29
C LYS A 286 14.86 -6.71 3.66
N LYS A 287 14.18 -7.47 2.79
CA LYS A 287 13.72 -8.85 3.07
C LYS A 287 14.52 -9.93 2.34
N ASN A 288 14.84 -9.73 1.06
CA ASN A 288 15.64 -10.67 0.26
C ASN A 288 17.09 -10.74 0.75
N LEU A 289 17.67 -9.69 1.32
CA LEU A 289 18.98 -9.79 1.96
C LEU A 289 18.89 -10.68 3.20
N LEU A 290 17.94 -10.45 4.12
CA LEU A 290 17.74 -11.31 5.30
C LEU A 290 17.42 -12.79 4.96
N ASP A 291 16.66 -13.06 3.88
CA ASP A 291 16.31 -14.41 3.45
C ASP A 291 17.42 -15.10 2.60
N GLN A 292 18.23 -14.36 1.84
CA GLN A 292 19.39 -14.92 1.11
C GLN A 292 20.57 -15.32 2.02
N PHE A 293 20.61 -14.86 3.27
CA PHE A 293 21.66 -15.23 4.24
C PHE A 293 21.38 -16.54 4.99
N GLY A 294 20.37 -17.31 4.58
CA GLY A 294 19.96 -18.56 5.21
C GLY A 294 20.27 -19.83 4.41
N LYS A 295 21.54 -20.11 4.03
CA LYS A 295 22.12 -21.48 3.93
C LYS A 295 23.60 -21.47 3.52
N GLU A 296 24.39 -22.27 4.24
CA GLU A 296 25.86 -22.33 4.20
C GLU A 296 26.44 -23.03 2.95
N SER A 297 25.60 -23.71 2.14
CA SER A 297 26.02 -24.52 0.98
C SER A 297 26.33 -23.70 -0.28
N ASP A 298 25.57 -22.65 -0.55
CA ASP A 298 25.64 -21.90 -1.83
C ASP A 298 26.85 -20.96 -1.92
N ILE A 299 27.41 -20.57 -0.78
CA ILE A 299 28.58 -19.67 -0.70
C ILE A 299 29.85 -20.39 -1.14
N ARG A 300 29.97 -21.69 -0.86
CA ARG A 300 31.17 -22.48 -1.17
C ARG A 300 31.29 -22.81 -2.65
N GLU A 301 30.16 -23.02 -3.31
CA GLU A 301 30.06 -23.33 -4.74
C GLU A 301 30.26 -22.07 -5.62
N LYS A 302 29.78 -20.90 -5.16
CA LYS A 302 30.04 -19.61 -5.83
C LYS A 302 31.49 -19.15 -5.67
N LYS A 303 32.17 -19.53 -4.59
CA LYS A 303 33.59 -19.19 -4.32
C LYS A 303 34.57 -19.76 -5.36
N GLU A 304 34.25 -20.87 -6.01
CA GLU A 304 35.13 -21.48 -7.03
C GLU A 304 34.87 -20.97 -8.44
N LYS A 305 33.71 -20.35 -8.69
CA LYS A 305 33.28 -19.95 -10.03
C LYS A 305 33.69 -18.52 -10.42
N TYR A 306 34.08 -17.69 -9.46
CA TYR A 306 34.32 -16.24 -9.64
C TYR A 306 35.75 -15.77 -9.29
N LEU A 307 36.71 -16.67 -9.10
CA LEU A 307 38.07 -16.32 -8.69
C LEU A 307 39.09 -16.70 -9.76
N ASP A 308 39.51 -15.72 -10.54
CA ASP A 308 40.68 -15.84 -11.41
C ASP A 308 41.99 -15.88 -10.61
N ILE A 309 43.06 -16.35 -11.23
CA ILE A 309 44.37 -16.58 -10.57
C ILE A 309 44.98 -15.26 -10.05
N GLU A 310 44.69 -14.12 -10.69
CA GLU A 310 45.12 -12.79 -10.23
C GLU A 310 44.46 -12.40 -8.90
N ASP A 311 43.17 -12.66 -8.75
CA ASP A 311 42.41 -12.30 -7.54
C ASP A 311 42.80 -13.15 -6.31
N LYS A 312 43.28 -14.38 -6.52
CA LYS A 312 43.90 -15.19 -5.45
C LYS A 312 45.20 -14.58 -4.91
N LYS A 313 45.97 -13.92 -5.77
CA LYS A 313 47.26 -13.30 -5.38
C LYS A 313 47.02 -12.02 -4.58
N ASP A 314 46.00 -11.26 -4.94
CA ASP A 314 45.55 -10.06 -4.22
C ASP A 314 44.95 -10.41 -2.84
N ILE A 315 44.19 -11.51 -2.74
CA ILE A 315 43.72 -12.04 -1.44
C ILE A 315 44.88 -12.46 -0.55
N LEU A 316 45.90 -13.15 -1.09
CA LEU A 316 47.10 -13.53 -0.32
C LEU A 316 47.92 -12.31 0.13
N GLN A 317 47.93 -11.22 -0.65
CA GLN A 317 48.50 -9.94 -0.22
C GLN A 317 47.68 -9.31 0.91
N LEU A 318 46.34 -9.36 0.86
CA LEU A 318 45.45 -8.86 1.91
C LEU A 318 45.50 -9.69 3.20
N GLU A 319 45.75 -11.00 3.10
CA GLU A 319 46.02 -11.88 4.25
C GLU A 319 47.40 -11.61 4.87
N SER A 320 48.38 -11.15 4.08
CA SER A 320 49.71 -10.75 4.57
C SER A 320 49.72 -9.38 5.29
N LEU A 321 48.66 -8.57 5.12
CA LEU A 321 48.45 -7.27 5.73
C LEU A 321 47.77 -7.32 7.12
N ASP A 322 47.67 -8.50 7.74
CA ASP A 322 47.07 -8.73 9.08
C ASP A 322 47.88 -8.08 10.22
N SER A 323 47.96 -6.75 10.21
CA SER A 323 48.52 -5.92 11.27
C SER A 323 47.40 -5.17 11.98
N ARG A 324 47.58 -4.92 13.29
CA ARG A 324 46.60 -4.26 14.19
C ARG A 324 46.39 -2.77 13.92
N ASP A 325 46.84 -2.26 12.78
CA ASP A 325 46.80 -0.83 12.44
C ASP A 325 45.61 -0.49 11.53
N ALA A 326 44.75 0.42 11.98
CA ALA A 326 43.49 0.75 11.32
C ALA A 326 43.70 1.56 10.02
N GLU A 327 44.75 2.38 9.96
CA GLU A 327 45.00 3.25 8.81
C GLU A 327 45.55 2.45 7.61
N THR A 328 46.38 1.43 7.87
CA THR A 328 46.87 0.51 6.83
C THR A 328 45.74 -0.32 6.21
N ASN A 329 44.78 -0.78 7.03
CA ASN A 329 43.58 -1.48 6.55
C ASN A 329 42.68 -0.56 5.70
N LYS A 330 42.52 0.69 6.11
CA LYS A 330 41.75 1.70 5.37
C LYS A 330 42.36 2.03 4.01
N GLN A 331 43.69 2.13 3.90
CA GLN A 331 44.40 2.34 2.63
C GLN A 331 44.23 1.16 1.67
N ALA A 332 44.32 -0.08 2.17
CA ALA A 332 44.13 -1.28 1.36
C ALA A 332 42.68 -1.41 0.84
N ILE A 333 41.69 -1.08 1.68
CA ILE A 333 40.26 -1.06 1.29
C ILE A 333 40.00 0.02 0.24
N THR A 334 40.60 1.21 0.40
CA THR A 334 40.44 2.32 -0.56
C THR A 334 41.03 1.96 -1.92
N ALA A 335 42.21 1.33 -1.95
CA ALA A 335 42.85 0.88 -3.20
C ALA A 335 42.03 -0.19 -3.97
N LEU A 336 41.28 -1.04 -3.27
CA LEU A 336 40.39 -2.04 -3.90
C LEU A 336 39.12 -1.42 -4.50
N ILE A 337 38.60 -0.37 -3.85
CA ILE A 337 37.45 0.40 -4.34
C ILE A 337 37.86 1.21 -5.57
N ASP A 338 39.00 1.90 -5.52
CA ASP A 338 39.53 2.68 -6.66
C ASP A 338 39.85 1.79 -7.88
N ALA A 339 40.12 0.50 -7.65
CA ALA A 339 40.34 -0.50 -8.69
C ALA A 339 39.06 -1.23 -9.16
N GLY A 340 37.88 -0.90 -8.62
CA GLY A 340 36.59 -1.51 -9.00
C GLY A 340 36.40 -2.97 -8.54
N LYS A 341 37.15 -3.44 -7.54
CA LYS A 341 37.16 -4.84 -7.06
C LYS A 341 36.23 -5.06 -5.85
N GLU A 342 34.97 -4.64 -5.96
CA GLU A 342 34.02 -4.60 -4.84
C GLU A 342 33.61 -5.99 -4.32
N GLU A 343 33.49 -6.99 -5.19
CA GLU A 343 33.12 -8.36 -4.80
C GLU A 343 34.24 -9.08 -4.02
N LEU A 344 35.51 -8.75 -4.32
CA LEU A 344 36.67 -9.26 -3.60
C LEU A 344 36.74 -8.69 -2.18
N LEU A 345 36.46 -7.39 -2.04
CA LEU A 345 36.36 -6.70 -0.76
C LEU A 345 35.24 -7.28 0.11
N LYS A 346 34.06 -7.54 -0.47
CA LYS A 346 32.93 -8.17 0.22
C LYS A 346 33.29 -9.57 0.74
N ALA A 347 33.98 -10.39 -0.07
CA ALA A 347 34.42 -11.71 0.34
C ALA A 347 35.46 -11.69 1.49
N TYR A 348 36.42 -10.75 1.44
CA TYR A 348 37.41 -10.54 2.49
C TYR A 348 36.77 -10.11 3.82
N LEU A 349 35.83 -9.16 3.78
CA LEU A 349 35.11 -8.67 4.96
C LEU A 349 34.21 -9.73 5.61
N LEU A 350 33.57 -10.58 4.79
CA LEU A 350 32.76 -11.72 5.28
C LEU A 350 33.59 -12.70 6.10
N GLN A 351 34.84 -12.96 5.69
CA GLN A 351 35.73 -13.90 6.37
C GLN A 351 36.17 -13.38 7.76
N LYS A 352 36.33 -12.05 7.94
CA LYS A 352 36.62 -11.43 9.24
C LYS A 352 35.41 -11.33 10.16
N SER A 353 34.20 -11.14 9.63
CA SER A 353 32.96 -11.02 10.43
C SER A 353 32.65 -12.26 11.30
N LYS A 354 33.10 -13.46 10.88
CA LYS A 354 32.94 -14.71 11.64
C LYS A 354 34.03 -14.93 12.69
N ALA A 355 35.13 -14.16 12.66
CA ALA A 355 36.27 -14.31 13.56
C ALA A 355 36.26 -13.22 14.66
N ARG A 356 35.46 -13.47 15.72
CA ARG A 356 35.35 -12.78 17.03
C ARG A 356 34.25 -11.74 17.21
N LYS A 357 33.44 -11.98 18.26
CA LYS A 357 32.65 -11.00 19.01
C LYS A 357 33.56 -9.91 19.59
N TRP A 358 33.55 -8.71 19.03
CA TRP A 358 33.54 -7.42 19.76
C TRP A 358 33.17 -6.25 18.85
N SER A 359 32.53 -5.27 19.50
CA SER A 359 32.04 -3.96 19.09
C SER A 359 32.55 -3.40 17.76
N ASN A 360 31.63 -3.23 16.80
CA ASN A 360 31.81 -2.35 15.66
C ASN A 360 30.44 -1.86 15.16
N GLU A 361 29.56 -1.47 16.08
CA GLU A 361 28.24 -0.88 15.77
C GLU A 361 28.38 0.31 14.82
N ALA A 362 29.36 1.19 15.02
CA ALA A 362 29.62 2.33 14.13
C ALA A 362 30.15 1.93 12.73
N PHE A 363 30.74 0.74 12.57
CA PHE A 363 31.20 0.22 11.29
C PHE A 363 30.08 -0.51 10.55
N PHE A 364 29.25 -1.28 11.27
CA PHE A 364 28.04 -1.90 10.72
C PHE A 364 26.97 -0.86 10.39
N GLN A 365 26.80 0.17 11.20
CA GLN A 365 25.91 1.31 10.94
C GLN A 365 26.35 2.09 9.69
N LYS A 366 27.65 2.32 9.48
CA LYS A 366 28.17 2.92 8.24
C LYS A 366 28.08 2.02 7.01
N LEU A 367 28.07 0.71 7.19
CA LEU A 367 27.83 -0.26 6.12
C LEU A 367 26.33 -0.32 5.77
N GLU A 368 25.46 -0.32 6.78
CA GLU A 368 24.01 -0.23 6.62
C GLU A 368 23.59 1.10 5.97
N GLU A 369 24.22 2.22 6.34
CA GLU A 369 24.05 3.52 5.68
C GLU A 369 24.46 3.48 4.20
N LYS A 370 25.58 2.81 3.86
CA LYS A 370 26.03 2.69 2.46
C LYS A 370 25.20 1.70 1.63
N ASP A 371 24.72 0.61 2.23
CA ASP A 371 23.79 -0.32 1.57
C ASP A 371 22.40 0.32 1.38
N TYR A 372 21.99 1.20 2.31
CA TYR A 372 20.79 2.02 2.19
C TYR A 372 20.88 3.02 1.03
N ASP A 373 22.02 3.70 0.86
CA ASP A 373 22.25 4.62 -0.26
C ASP A 373 22.22 3.89 -1.61
N ILE A 374 22.84 2.71 -1.72
CA ILE A 374 22.84 1.92 -2.96
C ILE A 374 21.42 1.48 -3.33
N THR A 375 20.66 0.97 -2.36
CA THR A 375 19.26 0.56 -2.57
C THR A 375 18.39 1.74 -2.99
N THR A 376 18.62 2.91 -2.40
CA THR A 376 17.88 4.14 -2.71
C THR A 376 18.19 4.65 -4.11
N LYS A 377 19.46 4.56 -4.57
CA LYS A 377 19.86 4.91 -5.94
C LYS A 377 19.24 4.00 -7.00
N VAL A 378 19.25 2.68 -6.79
CA VAL A 378 18.59 1.73 -7.71
C VAL A 378 17.09 2.02 -7.77
N SER A 379 16.46 2.28 -6.62
CA SER A 379 15.03 2.63 -6.57
C SER A 379 14.75 3.94 -7.33
N LEU A 380 15.62 4.94 -7.21
CA LEU A 380 15.50 6.21 -7.92
C LEU A 380 15.50 6.01 -9.45
N GLU A 381 16.46 5.27 -9.99
CA GLU A 381 16.54 5.00 -11.43
C GLU A 381 15.29 4.30 -11.96
N GLU A 382 14.74 3.34 -11.21
CA GLU A 382 13.51 2.65 -11.60
C GLU A 382 12.28 3.57 -11.49
N TYR A 383 12.20 4.43 -10.47
CA TYR A 383 11.13 5.41 -10.39
C TYR A 383 11.18 6.45 -11.53
N GLU A 384 12.37 6.86 -11.96
CA GLU A 384 12.53 7.78 -13.10
C GLU A 384 12.08 7.13 -14.41
N LYS A 385 12.47 5.87 -14.66
CA LYS A 385 11.96 5.10 -15.82
C LYS A 385 10.45 4.94 -15.78
N ALA A 386 9.91 4.61 -14.59
CA ALA A 386 8.48 4.52 -14.35
C ALA A 386 7.77 5.84 -14.61
N LEU A 387 8.37 6.97 -14.24
CA LEU A 387 7.82 8.30 -14.47
C LEU A 387 7.73 8.64 -15.96
N ASP A 388 8.76 8.32 -16.74
CA ASP A 388 8.75 8.54 -18.19
C ASP A 388 7.70 7.66 -18.88
N LEU A 389 7.64 6.38 -18.52
CA LEU A 389 6.62 5.47 -19.01
C LEU A 389 5.20 5.94 -18.63
N ALA A 390 5.01 6.38 -17.39
CA ALA A 390 3.73 6.90 -16.92
C ALA A 390 3.32 8.16 -17.69
N LYS A 391 4.26 9.07 -18.01
CA LYS A 391 3.98 10.25 -18.84
C LYS A 391 3.55 9.87 -20.26
N ASP A 392 4.21 8.88 -20.86
CA ASP A 392 3.87 8.40 -22.20
C ASP A 392 2.50 7.71 -22.24
N LEU A 393 2.15 6.98 -21.19
CA LEU A 393 0.90 6.22 -21.10
C LEU A 393 -0.31 7.05 -20.68
N PHE A 394 -0.10 8.00 -19.77
CA PHE A 394 -1.16 8.68 -19.05
C PHE A 394 -1.25 10.18 -19.38
N GLY A 395 -0.29 10.72 -20.14
CA GLY A 395 -0.14 12.16 -20.32
C GLY A 395 0.59 12.79 -19.14
N THR A 396 0.50 14.11 -18.94
CA THR A 396 1.30 14.81 -17.91
C THR A 396 0.54 15.16 -16.63
N ALA A 397 -0.76 14.82 -16.53
CA ALA A 397 -1.63 15.26 -15.44
C ALA A 397 -2.44 14.08 -14.85
N ASP A 398 -1.74 13.13 -14.25
CA ASP A 398 -2.32 11.91 -13.64
C ASP A 398 -1.82 11.73 -12.20
N LEU A 399 -2.64 11.13 -11.32
CA LEU A 399 -2.26 10.88 -9.92
C LEU A 399 -1.07 9.93 -9.78
N GLU A 400 -0.91 8.99 -10.71
CA GLU A 400 0.21 8.06 -10.67
C GLU A 400 1.55 8.78 -10.92
N ILE A 401 1.52 9.82 -11.74
CA ILE A 401 2.67 10.70 -11.96
C ILE A 401 2.99 11.50 -10.70
N VAL A 402 1.96 11.95 -9.97
CA VAL A 402 2.14 12.61 -8.67
C VAL A 402 2.77 11.67 -7.63
N ASN A 403 2.32 10.41 -7.57
CA ASN A 403 2.91 9.36 -6.75
C ASN A 403 4.41 9.19 -7.05
N LEU A 404 4.76 9.10 -8.34
CA LEU A 404 6.14 8.90 -8.77
C LEU A 404 7.02 10.11 -8.46
N TYR A 405 6.54 11.33 -8.71
CA TYR A 405 7.23 12.56 -8.29
C TYR A 405 7.49 12.58 -6.78
N ASN A 406 6.50 12.17 -5.98
CA ASN A 406 6.66 12.06 -4.53
C ASN A 406 7.70 11.00 -4.11
N ALA A 407 7.68 9.83 -4.75
CA ALA A 407 8.62 8.75 -4.46
C ALA A 407 10.06 9.13 -4.84
N ILE A 408 10.25 9.71 -6.01
CA ILE A 408 11.53 10.24 -6.49
C ILE A 408 12.04 11.33 -5.54
N GLY A 409 11.18 12.28 -5.16
CA GLY A 409 11.53 13.33 -4.21
C GLY A 409 12.02 12.77 -2.87
N ASN A 410 11.34 11.73 -2.34
CA ASN A 410 11.78 11.05 -1.12
C ASN A 410 13.14 10.35 -1.29
N CYS A 411 13.39 9.70 -2.44
CA CYS A 411 14.70 9.10 -2.72
C CYS A 411 15.81 10.15 -2.79
N HIS A 412 15.56 11.30 -3.43
CA HIS A 412 16.53 12.40 -3.43
C HIS A 412 16.78 12.95 -2.03
N LEU A 413 15.73 13.09 -1.21
CA LEU A 413 15.88 13.52 0.17
C LEU A 413 16.71 12.54 1.00
N ASP A 414 16.44 11.24 0.86
CA ASP A 414 17.19 10.15 1.49
C ASP A 414 18.69 10.19 1.10
N LEU A 415 19.00 10.56 -0.15
CA LEU A 415 20.36 10.71 -0.68
C LEU A 415 21.03 12.05 -0.37
N GLY A 416 20.34 12.97 0.32
CA GLY A 416 20.83 14.32 0.61
C GLY A 416 20.79 15.30 -0.58
N HIS A 417 20.14 14.93 -1.68
CA HIS A 417 19.92 15.75 -2.88
C HIS A 417 18.70 16.67 -2.70
N GLY A 418 18.82 17.65 -1.80
CA GLY A 418 17.70 18.48 -1.35
C GLY A 418 16.99 19.28 -2.45
N ALA A 419 17.75 19.89 -3.37
CA ALA A 419 17.19 20.72 -4.43
C ALA A 419 16.37 19.88 -5.43
N GLU A 420 16.87 18.68 -5.74
CA GLU A 420 16.18 17.72 -6.59
C GLU A 420 14.92 17.19 -5.91
N ALA A 421 14.98 16.92 -4.59
CA ALA A 421 13.80 16.51 -3.82
C ALA A 421 12.69 17.58 -3.90
N GLU A 422 13.05 18.84 -3.60
CA GLU A 422 12.12 19.97 -3.67
C GLU A 422 11.52 20.13 -5.08
N HIS A 423 12.35 20.04 -6.13
CA HIS A 423 11.90 20.13 -7.51
C HIS A 423 10.79 19.11 -7.81
N HIS A 424 11.01 17.83 -7.46
CA HIS A 424 10.02 16.78 -7.73
C HIS A 424 8.73 16.96 -6.93
N TYR A 425 8.80 17.38 -5.67
CA TYR A 425 7.59 17.69 -4.90
C TYR A 425 6.81 18.86 -5.53
N GLN A 426 7.50 19.89 -6.03
CA GLN A 426 6.86 21.02 -6.72
C GLN A 426 6.22 20.60 -8.04
N GLU A 427 6.83 19.71 -8.84
CA GLU A 427 6.22 19.16 -10.05
C GLU A 427 4.92 18.40 -9.74
N GLY A 428 4.91 17.57 -8.68
CA GLY A 428 3.69 16.93 -8.20
C GLY A 428 2.61 17.94 -7.77
N LEU A 429 3.00 19.04 -7.12
CA LEU A 429 2.07 20.10 -6.72
C LEU A 429 1.47 20.84 -7.92
N LYS A 430 2.23 21.06 -9.00
CA LYS A 430 1.71 21.66 -10.23
C LYS A 430 0.58 20.82 -10.82
N ILE A 431 0.73 19.50 -10.83
CA ILE A 431 -0.31 18.58 -11.31
C ILE A 431 -1.55 18.68 -10.41
N THR A 432 -1.37 18.62 -9.09
CA THR A 432 -2.51 18.62 -8.17
C THR A 432 -3.25 19.95 -8.06
N SER A 433 -2.58 21.08 -8.33
CA SER A 433 -3.17 22.41 -8.27
C SER A 433 -4.32 22.67 -9.25
N ASN A 434 -4.44 21.85 -10.30
CA ASN A 434 -5.44 22.01 -11.36
C ASN A 434 -6.75 21.25 -11.11
N THR A 435 -6.82 20.41 -10.07
CA THR A 435 -7.96 19.49 -9.84
C THR A 435 -8.36 19.47 -8.38
N ASN A 436 -9.64 19.73 -8.08
CA ASN A 436 -10.15 19.85 -6.71
C ASN A 436 -10.99 18.63 -6.26
N THR A 437 -10.55 17.41 -6.55
CA THR A 437 -11.21 16.20 -6.03
C THR A 437 -10.56 15.75 -4.72
N PRO A 438 -11.28 15.00 -3.85
CA PRO A 438 -10.71 14.51 -2.59
C PRO A 438 -9.39 13.73 -2.75
N ALA A 439 -9.29 12.91 -3.80
CA ALA A 439 -8.06 12.17 -4.10
C ALA A 439 -6.87 13.10 -4.36
N TYR A 440 -7.04 14.10 -5.23
CA TYR A 440 -5.99 15.07 -5.54
C TYR A 440 -5.62 15.91 -4.30
N GLN A 441 -6.60 16.28 -3.48
CA GLN A 441 -6.36 17.01 -2.23
C GLN A 441 -5.52 16.19 -1.23
N SER A 442 -5.78 14.88 -1.09
CA SER A 442 -4.94 13.99 -0.27
C SER A 442 -3.48 13.98 -0.74
N TYR A 443 -3.27 13.93 -2.06
CA TYR A 443 -1.93 14.02 -2.66
C TYR A 443 -1.26 15.38 -2.42
N THR A 444 -1.99 16.48 -2.56
CA THR A 444 -1.49 17.82 -2.23
C THR A 444 -1.05 17.91 -0.77
N ALA A 445 -1.82 17.35 0.16
CA ALA A 445 -1.47 17.34 1.57
C ALA A 445 -0.19 16.53 1.84
N MET A 446 -0.03 15.37 1.20
CA MET A 446 1.18 14.55 1.29
C MET A 446 2.42 15.30 0.79
N LEU A 447 2.34 15.95 -0.37
CA LEU A 447 3.44 16.73 -0.94
C LEU A 447 3.84 17.91 -0.06
N TYR A 448 2.86 18.64 0.50
CA TYR A 448 3.16 19.69 1.48
C TYR A 448 3.82 19.14 2.74
N ASN A 449 3.42 17.97 3.22
CA ASN A 449 4.07 17.36 4.36
C ASN A 449 5.55 17.01 4.07
N ASN A 450 5.85 16.53 2.86
CA ASN A 450 7.21 16.20 2.46
C ASN A 450 8.08 17.44 2.22
N LEU A 451 7.53 18.51 1.65
CA LEU A 451 8.19 19.81 1.61
C LEU A 451 8.45 20.35 3.03
N GLY A 452 7.51 20.17 3.95
CA GLY A 452 7.72 20.51 5.37
C GLY A 452 8.88 19.72 6.00
N ASN A 453 8.97 18.43 5.71
CA ASN A 453 10.07 17.57 6.16
C ASN A 453 11.41 18.03 5.60
N PHE A 454 11.46 18.35 4.30
CA PHE A 454 12.64 18.87 3.62
C PHE A 454 13.12 20.17 4.26
N GLU A 455 12.25 21.16 4.42
CA GLU A 455 12.60 22.43 5.06
C GLU A 455 13.05 22.23 6.52
N SER A 456 12.39 21.33 7.25
CA SER A 456 12.76 21.03 8.63
C SER A 456 14.13 20.35 8.74
N ALA A 457 14.54 19.55 7.75
CA ALA A 457 15.86 18.93 7.69
C ALA A 457 16.96 19.96 7.36
N GLY A 458 16.61 21.03 6.64
CA GLY A 458 17.49 22.18 6.37
C GLY A 458 17.51 23.24 7.48
N ASP A 459 16.96 22.95 8.68
CA ASP A 459 16.78 23.89 9.80
C ASP A 459 15.90 25.13 9.48
N ASN A 460 15.17 25.13 8.36
CA ASN A 460 14.22 26.18 7.95
C ASN A 460 12.85 25.96 8.60
N HIS A 461 12.80 25.99 9.93
CA HIS A 461 11.61 25.62 10.68
C HIS A 461 10.39 26.54 10.46
N SER A 462 10.58 27.78 9.99
CA SER A 462 9.46 28.70 9.72
C SER A 462 8.71 28.31 8.45
N GLU A 463 9.46 27.97 7.40
CA GLU A 463 8.99 27.48 6.11
C GLU A 463 8.35 26.10 6.28
N ALA A 464 9.01 25.21 7.04
CA ALA A 464 8.48 23.91 7.40
C ALA A 464 7.10 24.02 8.06
N LEU A 465 6.96 24.93 9.04
CA LEU A 465 5.70 25.16 9.73
C LEU A 465 4.59 25.60 8.77
N ALA A 466 4.91 26.49 7.82
CA ALA A 466 3.94 26.95 6.83
C ALA A 466 3.44 25.81 5.94
N TYR A 467 4.32 24.90 5.51
CA TYR A 467 3.94 23.72 4.73
C TYR A 467 3.13 22.72 5.54
N TYR A 468 3.54 22.39 6.76
CA TYR A 468 2.77 21.48 7.62
C TYR A 468 1.37 22.01 7.94
N GLN A 469 1.21 23.33 8.13
CA GLN A 469 -0.10 23.96 8.32
C GLN A 469 -0.98 23.86 7.07
N LYS A 470 -0.42 24.00 5.86
CA LYS A 470 -1.16 23.78 4.61
C LYS A 470 -1.64 22.33 4.52
N ALA A 471 -0.77 21.36 4.79
CA ALA A 471 -1.14 19.95 4.81
C ALA A 471 -2.24 19.66 5.83
N LEU A 472 -2.08 20.14 7.08
CA LEU A 472 -3.07 19.96 8.15
C LEU A 472 -4.45 20.51 7.77
N LYS A 473 -4.50 21.71 7.18
CA LYS A 473 -5.76 22.34 6.77
C LYS A 473 -6.50 21.53 5.70
N ILE A 474 -5.77 20.93 4.76
CA ILE A 474 -6.37 20.07 3.72
C ILE A 474 -6.93 18.79 4.34
N VAL A 475 -6.14 18.09 5.15
CA VAL A 475 -6.57 16.85 5.82
C VAL A 475 -7.80 17.10 6.72
N GLN A 476 -7.82 18.22 7.44
CA GLN A 476 -8.99 18.67 8.21
C GLN A 476 -10.22 18.89 7.33
N GLY A 477 -10.07 19.54 6.17
CA GLY A 477 -11.16 19.79 5.23
C GLY A 477 -11.74 18.52 4.61
N LEU A 478 -10.92 17.46 4.49
CA LEU A 478 -11.33 16.13 4.04
C LEU A 478 -12.05 15.31 5.12
N GLY A 479 -12.02 15.75 6.39
CA GLY A 479 -12.54 14.97 7.52
C GLY A 479 -11.66 13.77 7.89
N GLU A 480 -10.42 13.73 7.40
CA GLU A 480 -9.46 12.64 7.62
C GLU A 480 -8.73 12.80 8.96
N PRO A 481 -8.14 11.72 9.53
CA PRO A 481 -7.35 11.80 10.75
C PRO A 481 -6.14 12.74 10.62
N THR A 482 -6.04 13.74 11.50
CA THR A 482 -5.01 14.80 11.43
C THR A 482 -3.79 14.56 12.32
N TYR A 483 -3.74 13.41 12.99
CA TYR A 483 -2.81 13.15 14.10
C TYR A 483 -1.35 13.35 13.69
N ASP A 484 -0.91 12.80 12.56
CA ASP A 484 0.48 12.92 12.12
C ASP A 484 0.86 14.36 11.71
N GLN A 485 -0.04 15.06 11.01
CA GLN A 485 0.19 16.47 10.64
C GLN A 485 0.31 17.36 11.88
N MET A 486 -0.52 17.11 12.90
CA MET A 486 -0.46 17.85 14.16
C MET A 486 0.86 17.61 14.91
N ARG A 487 1.40 16.38 14.89
CA ARG A 487 2.72 16.08 15.49
C ARG A 487 3.84 16.84 14.81
N ASN A 488 3.81 16.93 13.47
CA ASN A 488 4.79 17.70 12.71
C ASN A 488 4.71 19.19 13.09
N VAL A 489 3.51 19.79 13.06
CA VAL A 489 3.30 21.19 13.48
C VAL A 489 3.79 21.43 14.91
N ALA A 490 3.41 20.58 15.86
CA ALA A 490 3.77 20.75 17.26
C ALA A 490 5.29 20.61 17.50
N THR A 491 5.93 19.68 16.79
CA THR A 491 7.39 19.52 16.82
C THR A 491 8.08 20.76 16.25
N THR A 492 7.65 21.26 15.09
CA THR A 492 8.25 22.46 14.50
C THR A 492 8.06 23.70 15.37
N LEU A 493 6.92 23.85 16.05
CA LEU A 493 6.70 24.92 17.03
C LEU A 493 7.68 24.83 18.22
N MET A 494 8.06 23.62 18.65
CA MET A 494 9.09 23.42 19.68
C MET A 494 10.45 23.94 19.21
N HIS A 495 10.84 23.68 17.96
CA HIS A 495 12.09 24.19 17.38
C HIS A 495 12.09 25.73 17.27
N LEU A 496 10.95 26.31 16.91
CA LEU A 496 10.73 27.76 16.86
C LEU A 496 10.57 28.42 18.24
N LYS A 497 10.68 27.65 19.33
CA LYS A 497 10.49 28.09 20.73
C LYS A 497 9.10 28.67 21.03
N ARG A 498 8.11 28.34 20.21
CA ARG A 498 6.68 28.71 20.36
C ARG A 498 5.97 27.69 21.26
N TYR A 499 6.50 27.54 22.48
CA TYR A 499 6.12 26.46 23.39
C TYR A 499 4.63 26.45 23.80
N PRO A 500 3.97 27.59 24.08
CA PRO A 500 2.55 27.58 24.43
C PRO A 500 1.66 26.98 23.32
N GLU A 501 1.91 27.37 22.07
CA GLU A 501 1.18 26.85 20.91
C GLU A 501 1.48 25.36 20.68
N ALA A 502 2.73 24.94 20.89
CA ALA A 502 3.09 23.52 20.83
C ALA A 502 2.35 22.69 21.89
N ILE A 503 2.20 23.22 23.12
CA ILE A 503 1.49 22.54 24.21
C ILE A 503 0.03 22.29 23.84
N GLU A 504 -0.68 23.29 23.29
CA GLU A 504 -2.08 23.14 22.87
C GLU A 504 -2.25 22.00 21.87
N ILE A 505 -1.38 21.94 20.85
CA ILE A 505 -1.44 20.90 19.83
C ILE A 505 -1.05 19.53 20.42
N TRP A 506 0.01 19.46 21.24
CA TRP A 506 0.43 18.21 21.88
C TRP A 506 -0.62 17.67 22.87
N GLN A 507 -1.39 18.54 23.54
CA GLN A 507 -2.53 18.13 24.36
C GLN A 507 -3.60 17.46 23.51
N GLU A 508 -3.93 18.03 22.36
CA GLU A 508 -4.92 17.45 21.44
C GLU A 508 -4.43 16.12 20.86
N VAL A 509 -3.18 16.05 20.40
CA VAL A 509 -2.53 14.81 19.92
C VAL A 509 -2.59 13.70 20.98
N THR A 510 -2.25 14.01 22.23
CA THR A 510 -2.28 13.03 23.32
C THR A 510 -3.70 12.68 23.78
N HIS A 511 -4.68 13.58 23.60
CA HIS A 511 -6.09 13.32 23.89
C HIS A 511 -6.71 12.34 22.89
N GLN A 512 -6.38 12.47 21.60
CA GLN A 512 -6.87 11.56 20.56
C GLN A 512 -6.43 10.11 20.80
N ASN A 513 -5.31 9.89 21.51
CA ASN A 513 -4.86 8.58 21.96
C ASN A 513 -4.75 7.56 20.81
N LYS A 514 -4.31 8.02 19.63
CA LYS A 514 -4.08 7.22 18.42
C LYS A 514 -2.62 6.74 18.35
N GLY A 515 -2.35 5.73 17.53
CA GLY A 515 -1.01 5.16 17.34
C GLY A 515 -0.63 4.04 18.31
N SER A 516 0.53 3.41 18.07
CA SER A 516 1.06 2.33 18.89
C SER A 516 1.37 2.78 20.32
N PHE A 517 1.53 1.85 21.25
CA PHE A 517 1.96 2.17 22.62
C PHE A 517 3.27 2.96 22.64
N LEU A 518 4.19 2.67 21.72
CA LEU A 518 5.44 3.40 21.53
C LEU A 518 5.20 4.86 21.12
N PHE A 519 4.41 5.09 20.07
CA PHE A 519 4.15 6.46 19.58
C PHE A 519 3.44 7.32 20.63
N ARG A 520 2.47 6.77 21.34
CA ARG A 520 1.80 7.48 22.44
C ARG A 520 2.76 7.84 23.57
N ALA A 521 3.71 6.96 23.88
CA ALA A 521 4.71 7.25 24.89
C ALA A 521 5.65 8.40 24.47
N LEU A 522 6.03 8.45 23.19
CA LEU A 522 6.81 9.54 22.61
C LEU A 522 6.05 10.87 22.60
N ASP A 523 4.74 10.86 22.33
CA ASP A 523 3.94 12.09 22.38
C ASP A 523 3.81 12.64 23.81
N TYR A 524 3.65 11.75 24.80
CA TYR A 524 3.67 12.17 26.21
C TYR A 524 5.03 12.75 26.61
N LYS A 525 6.13 12.17 26.10
CA LYS A 525 7.47 12.75 26.28
C LYS A 525 7.53 14.16 25.66
N ALA A 526 7.07 14.32 24.42
CA ALA A 526 7.10 15.60 23.70
C ALA A 526 6.27 16.68 24.42
N LEU A 527 5.06 16.34 24.87
CA LEU A 527 4.22 17.23 25.68
C LEU A 527 4.90 17.59 27.01
N GLY A 528 5.50 16.61 27.69
CA GLY A 528 6.23 16.85 28.93
C GLY A 528 7.43 17.79 28.72
N LEU A 529 8.16 17.64 27.62
CA LEU A 529 9.25 18.53 27.24
C LEU A 529 8.74 19.95 26.97
N ALA A 530 7.60 20.10 26.29
CA ALA A 530 6.97 21.39 26.05
C ALA A 530 6.62 22.12 27.36
N TYR A 531 6.03 21.41 28.33
CA TYR A 531 5.77 21.97 29.67
C TYR A 531 7.05 22.37 30.41
N HIS A 532 8.10 21.57 30.31
CA HIS A 532 9.39 21.91 30.90
C HIS A 532 9.96 23.21 30.32
N ARG A 533 9.85 23.43 29.00
CA ARG A 533 10.33 24.67 28.34
C ARG A 533 9.61 25.94 28.79
N VAL A 534 8.39 25.81 29.34
CA VAL A 534 7.66 26.92 29.98
C VAL A 534 7.76 26.90 31.52
N ASN A 535 8.77 26.20 32.06
CA ASN A 535 9.04 26.04 33.50
C ASN A 535 7.92 25.36 34.31
N GLN A 536 6.99 24.65 33.66
CA GLN A 536 5.93 23.88 34.32
C GLN A 536 6.40 22.44 34.60
N ASN A 537 7.46 22.31 35.41
CA ASN A 537 8.14 21.03 35.68
C ASN A 537 7.22 19.97 36.33
N ALA A 538 6.20 20.38 37.09
CA ALA A 538 5.25 19.44 37.69
C ALA A 538 4.40 18.70 36.64
N GLU A 539 3.93 19.42 35.61
CA GLU A 539 3.22 18.81 34.48
C GLU A 539 4.17 17.97 33.62
N ALA A 540 5.41 18.44 33.40
CA ALA A 540 6.44 17.65 32.71
C ALA A 540 6.63 16.27 33.37
N ILE A 541 6.80 16.23 34.70
CA ILE A 541 6.95 14.98 35.46
C ILE A 541 5.73 14.07 35.31
N LYS A 542 4.51 14.62 35.34
CA LYS A 542 3.27 13.85 35.17
C LYS A 542 3.21 13.15 33.81
N TYR A 543 3.55 13.84 32.73
CA TYR A 543 3.52 13.25 31.39
C TYR A 543 4.69 12.29 31.13
N TYR A 544 5.88 12.58 31.64
CA TYR A 544 7.01 11.63 31.61
C TYR A 544 6.70 10.32 32.35
N ARG A 545 5.97 10.37 33.47
CA ARG A 545 5.50 9.14 34.16
C ARG A 545 4.53 8.32 33.31
N ARG A 546 3.66 8.98 32.53
CA ARG A 546 2.77 8.28 31.58
C ARG A 546 3.57 7.63 30.44
N ALA A 547 4.58 8.33 29.91
CA ALA A 547 5.48 7.78 28.90
C ALA A 547 6.20 6.52 29.40
N ILE A 548 6.77 6.57 30.62
CA ILE A 548 7.43 5.41 31.25
C ILE A 548 6.49 4.22 31.36
N ALA A 549 5.25 4.43 31.82
CA ALA A 549 4.28 3.34 31.97
C ALA A 549 3.98 2.63 30.65
N LEU A 550 3.89 3.38 29.54
CA LEU A 550 3.65 2.83 28.21
C LEU A 550 4.88 2.15 27.61
N PHE A 551 6.08 2.75 27.76
CA PHE A 551 7.33 2.11 27.33
C PHE A 551 7.55 0.78 28.05
N PHE A 552 7.33 0.76 29.37
CA PHE A 552 7.43 -0.44 30.18
C PHE A 552 6.42 -1.52 29.79
N TYR A 553 5.18 -1.12 29.47
CA TYR A 553 4.17 -2.04 28.96
C TYR A 553 4.55 -2.63 27.59
N TYR A 554 5.10 -1.83 26.69
CA TYR A 554 5.40 -2.26 25.32
C TYR A 554 6.63 -3.16 25.20
N TYR A 555 7.75 -2.77 25.82
CA TYR A 555 9.01 -3.50 25.69
C TYR A 555 9.31 -4.48 26.84
N GLY A 556 8.54 -4.43 27.93
CA GLY A 556 8.80 -5.24 29.12
C GLY A 556 9.99 -4.74 29.94
N LYS A 557 10.35 -5.50 30.98
CA LYS A 557 11.34 -5.10 32.01
C LYS A 557 12.79 -5.10 31.53
N GLU A 558 13.08 -5.76 30.43
CA GLU A 558 14.46 -5.97 29.94
C GLU A 558 14.96 -4.82 29.07
N ASN A 559 14.05 -4.09 28.40
CA ASN A 559 14.41 -2.91 27.62
C ASN A 559 14.63 -1.72 28.55
N LYS A 560 15.78 -1.07 28.43
CA LYS A 560 16.22 -0.01 29.35
C LYS A 560 16.16 1.40 28.74
N GLU A 561 15.54 1.57 27.57
CA GLU A 561 15.41 2.90 26.95
C GLU A 561 14.60 3.87 27.82
N PHE A 562 13.67 3.37 28.64
CA PHE A 562 12.90 4.21 29.55
C PHE A 562 13.75 4.88 30.65
N LEU A 563 14.99 4.45 30.86
CA LEU A 563 15.88 5.02 31.88
C LEU A 563 16.20 6.49 31.62
N MET A 564 16.23 6.93 30.35
CA MET A 564 16.39 8.35 30.01
C MET A 564 15.28 9.21 30.63
N PHE A 565 14.05 8.70 30.71
CA PHE A 565 12.92 9.42 31.31
C PHE A 565 13.06 9.56 32.83
N TYR A 566 13.65 8.56 33.50
CA TYR A 566 13.94 8.70 34.94
C TYR A 566 15.02 9.73 35.19
N ASN A 567 16.05 9.78 34.35
CA ASN A 567 17.06 10.84 34.41
C ASN A 567 16.43 12.23 34.21
N ASP A 568 15.57 12.40 33.21
CA ASP A 568 14.88 13.67 32.94
C ASP A 568 13.96 14.09 34.10
N ILE A 569 13.21 13.16 34.70
CA ILE A 569 12.41 13.45 35.91
C ILE A 569 13.31 13.89 37.07
N GLY A 570 14.45 13.23 37.27
CA GLY A 570 15.43 13.63 38.28
C GLY A 570 15.91 15.06 38.04
N TYR A 571 16.21 15.40 36.78
CA TYR A 571 16.63 16.73 36.37
C TYR A 571 15.54 17.79 36.64
N PHE A 572 14.28 17.50 36.32
CA PHE A 572 13.16 18.41 36.60
C PHE A 572 12.97 18.67 38.10
N TYR A 573 13.18 17.66 38.95
CA TYR A 573 13.18 17.85 40.41
C TYR A 573 14.37 18.68 40.88
N SER A 574 15.56 18.47 40.30
CA SER A 574 16.77 19.24 40.62
C SER A 574 16.59 20.73 40.31
N LEU A 575 16.04 21.06 39.12
CA LEU A 575 15.70 22.45 38.76
C LEU A 575 14.67 23.07 39.71
N SER A 576 13.77 22.25 40.24
CA SER A 576 12.76 22.67 41.23
C SER A 576 13.32 22.70 42.67
N LYS A 577 14.65 22.56 42.84
CA LYS A 577 15.38 22.48 44.12
C LYS A 577 14.92 21.34 45.04
N ALA A 578 14.21 20.36 44.52
CA ALA A 578 13.76 19.17 45.25
C ALA A 578 14.82 18.06 45.12
N TYR A 579 16.03 18.35 45.61
CA TYR A 579 17.22 17.53 45.36
C TYR A 579 17.09 16.10 45.89
N GLU A 580 16.44 15.89 47.04
CA GLU A 580 16.23 14.55 47.61
C GLU A 580 15.38 13.68 46.68
N LYS A 581 14.35 14.27 46.06
CA LYS A 581 13.52 13.56 45.07
C LYS A 581 14.32 13.30 43.80
N ALA A 582 15.11 14.27 43.35
CA ALA A 582 15.98 14.11 42.17
C ALA A 582 16.93 12.91 42.33
N ILE A 583 17.61 12.83 43.49
CA ILE A 583 18.54 11.75 43.84
C ILE A 583 17.87 10.37 43.75
N VAL A 584 16.64 10.22 44.26
CA VAL A 584 15.90 8.95 44.17
C VAL A 584 15.70 8.49 42.73
N PHE A 585 15.44 9.42 41.81
CA PHE A 585 15.26 9.09 40.39
C PHE A 585 16.57 8.74 39.69
N TYR A 586 17.66 9.44 39.99
CA TYR A 586 18.98 9.06 39.47
C TYR A 586 19.46 7.71 40.00
N GLN A 587 19.21 7.42 41.28
CA GLN A 587 19.50 6.10 41.87
C GLN A 587 18.74 4.97 41.17
N LYS A 588 17.50 5.20 40.73
CA LYS A 588 16.75 4.21 39.94
C LYS A 588 17.43 3.90 38.61
N VAL A 589 17.99 4.89 37.92
CA VAL A 589 18.75 4.67 36.68
C VAL A 589 19.98 3.80 36.97
N ILE A 590 20.74 4.14 38.00
CA ILE A 590 21.96 3.42 38.39
C ILE A 590 21.67 1.99 38.85
N ALA A 591 20.53 1.75 39.51
CA ALA A 591 20.16 0.42 40.01
C ALA A 591 19.63 -0.54 38.93
N LEU A 592 19.09 0.01 37.83
CA LEU A 592 18.47 -0.77 36.76
C LEU A 592 19.41 -1.04 35.58
N GLU A 593 20.59 -0.42 35.56
CA GLU A 593 21.56 -0.52 34.48
C GLU A 593 22.94 -0.93 34.98
N THR A 594 23.66 -1.72 34.19
CA THR A 594 24.98 -2.25 34.58
C THR A 594 26.12 -1.84 33.65
N ASN A 595 25.87 -1.46 32.39
CA ASN A 595 26.95 -1.15 31.41
C ASN A 595 26.64 -0.04 30.39
N HIS A 596 25.56 0.76 30.55
CA HIS A 596 25.17 1.77 29.57
C HIS A 596 25.67 3.18 29.92
N GLU A 597 25.80 4.05 28.91
CA GLU A 597 26.15 5.48 29.05
C GLU A 597 25.21 6.26 29.99
N HIS A 598 23.97 5.81 30.17
CA HIS A 598 23.00 6.47 31.03
C HIS A 598 23.39 6.42 32.51
N ILE A 599 24.24 5.47 32.92
CA ILE A 599 24.71 5.36 34.31
C ILE A 599 25.56 6.57 34.69
N PHE A 600 26.60 6.89 33.90
CA PHE A 600 27.52 7.97 34.27
C PHE A 600 26.82 9.34 34.20
N ILE A 601 25.90 9.51 33.24
CA ILE A 601 25.06 10.71 33.15
C ILE A 601 24.22 10.87 34.43
N ALA A 602 23.54 9.81 34.86
CA ALA A 602 22.75 9.83 36.09
C ALA A 602 23.62 10.06 37.34
N MET A 603 24.83 9.48 37.40
CA MET A 603 25.79 9.73 38.48
C MET A 603 26.23 11.20 38.50
N ASN A 604 26.53 11.79 37.35
CA ASN A 604 26.93 13.19 37.26
C ASN A 604 25.81 14.12 37.74
N ASN A 605 24.59 13.88 37.26
CA ASN A 605 23.42 14.67 37.66
C ASN A 605 23.08 14.48 39.15
N MET A 606 23.31 13.27 39.69
CA MET A 606 23.17 13.00 41.12
C MET A 606 24.24 13.70 41.96
N GLY A 607 25.49 13.71 41.50
CA GLY A 607 26.59 14.45 42.14
C GLY A 607 26.30 15.95 42.19
N GLU A 608 25.77 16.50 41.10
CA GLU A 608 25.36 17.90 41.03
C GLU A 608 24.18 18.21 41.97
N ALA A 609 23.19 17.33 42.04
CA ALA A 609 22.08 17.47 42.99
C ALA A 609 22.58 17.45 44.45
N TYR A 610 23.52 16.58 44.80
CA TYR A 610 24.16 16.59 46.13
C TYR A 610 24.94 17.88 46.38
N PHE A 611 25.69 18.36 45.38
CA PHE A 611 26.47 19.59 45.51
C PHE A 611 25.56 20.80 45.76
N ASN A 612 24.48 20.92 45.00
CA ASN A 612 23.50 22.00 45.14
C ASN A 612 22.65 21.89 46.42
N ALA A 613 22.50 20.68 46.97
CA ALA A 613 21.93 20.45 48.30
C ALA A 613 22.92 20.75 49.46
N GLY A 614 24.17 21.12 49.16
CA GLY A 614 25.22 21.39 50.15
C GLY A 614 25.90 20.13 50.72
N ASN A 615 25.57 18.94 50.20
CA ASN A 615 26.20 17.69 50.61
C ASN A 615 27.46 17.41 49.79
N PHE A 616 28.49 18.23 50.01
CA PHE A 616 29.72 18.20 49.22
C PHE A 616 30.49 16.87 49.34
N LYS A 617 30.34 16.15 50.46
CA LYS A 617 30.95 14.83 50.65
C LYS A 617 30.34 13.81 49.69
N MET A 618 29.02 13.66 49.71
CA MET A 618 28.32 12.73 48.81
C MET A 618 28.47 13.14 47.34
N ALA A 619 28.49 14.45 47.05
CA ALA A 619 28.75 14.97 45.72
C ALA A 619 30.10 14.49 45.19
N LYS A 620 31.17 14.70 45.97
CA LYS A 620 32.53 14.26 45.63
C LYS A 620 32.59 12.75 45.39
N GLU A 621 32.11 11.95 46.34
CA GLU A 621 32.11 10.49 46.23
C GLU A 621 31.35 10.00 45.00
N THR A 622 30.24 10.67 44.65
CA THR A 622 29.45 10.34 43.46
C THR A 622 30.18 10.68 42.16
N PHE A 623 30.83 11.84 42.07
CA PHE A 623 31.63 12.21 40.90
C PHE A 623 32.85 11.31 40.74
N GLU A 624 33.52 10.90 41.84
CA GLU A 624 34.62 9.93 41.81
C GLU A 624 34.16 8.56 41.27
N ARG A 625 32.97 8.10 41.66
CA ARG A 625 32.37 6.86 41.11
C ARG A 625 32.06 6.99 39.62
N SER A 626 31.53 8.13 39.17
CA SER A 626 31.27 8.38 37.75
C SER A 626 32.56 8.39 36.93
N PHE A 627 33.59 9.05 37.46
CA PHE A 627 34.93 9.11 36.85
C PHE A 627 35.55 7.72 36.69
N GLU A 628 35.49 6.87 37.73
CA GLU A 628 36.00 5.50 37.65
C GLU A 628 35.17 4.63 36.70
N PHE A 629 33.86 4.84 36.61
CA PHE A 629 33.00 4.15 35.65
C PHE A 629 33.38 4.51 34.21
N LEU A 630 33.52 5.80 33.89
CA LEU A 630 33.98 6.29 32.58
C LEU A 630 35.34 5.68 32.21
N LYS A 631 36.28 5.65 33.16
CA LYS A 631 37.62 5.12 32.96
C LYS A 631 37.67 3.61 32.73
N SER A 632 36.87 2.84 33.48
CA SER A 632 36.95 1.37 33.50
C SER A 632 36.04 0.67 32.50
N LYS A 633 34.93 1.30 32.09
CA LYS A 633 33.90 0.65 31.25
C LYS A 633 33.75 1.23 29.86
N ILE A 634 34.04 2.50 29.66
CA ILE A 634 33.83 3.18 28.38
C ILE A 634 35.19 3.50 27.73
N GLY A 635 36.04 4.27 28.41
CA GLY A 635 37.33 4.72 27.88
C GLY A 635 37.41 6.25 27.83
N GLU A 636 38.52 6.83 28.27
CA GLU A 636 38.69 8.29 28.37
C GLU A 636 38.59 9.00 27.01
N LYS A 637 39.00 8.33 25.93
CA LYS A 637 38.99 8.89 24.57
C LYS A 637 37.59 8.96 23.96
N ASP A 638 36.66 8.15 24.44
CA ASP A 638 35.31 8.08 23.89
C ASP A 638 34.41 9.22 24.42
N TYR A 639 34.70 9.71 25.65
CA TYR A 639 33.96 10.83 26.28
C TYR A 639 34.88 11.83 27.01
N PRO A 640 35.78 12.53 26.29
CA PRO A 640 36.78 13.40 26.91
C PRO A 640 36.13 14.56 27.69
N ALA A 641 35.01 15.10 27.20
CA ALA A 641 34.28 16.18 27.86
C ALA A 641 33.65 15.73 29.19
N ALA A 642 33.06 14.53 29.24
CA ALA A 642 32.46 14.01 30.47
C ALA A 642 33.53 13.71 31.53
N TYR A 643 34.68 13.19 31.10
CA TYR A 643 35.81 12.93 32.00
C TYR A 643 36.38 14.21 32.60
N ALA A 644 36.60 15.23 31.77
CA ALA A 644 37.05 16.55 32.21
C ALA A 644 36.03 17.21 33.16
N TYR A 645 34.73 17.06 32.88
CA TYR A 645 33.66 17.54 33.74
C TYR A 645 33.74 16.89 35.14
N CYS A 646 33.80 15.57 35.22
CA CYS A 646 33.92 14.85 36.49
C CYS A 646 35.14 15.31 37.30
N ALA A 647 36.32 15.39 36.66
CA ALA A 647 37.55 15.84 37.32
C ALA A 647 37.42 17.24 37.93
N ASN A 648 36.80 18.17 37.18
CA ASN A 648 36.56 19.53 37.66
C ASN A 648 35.58 19.55 38.83
N GLN A 649 34.48 18.80 38.75
CA GLN A 649 33.49 18.74 39.83
C GLN A 649 34.04 18.11 41.12
N ILE A 650 34.91 17.10 41.01
CA ILE A 650 35.62 16.51 42.16
C ILE A 650 36.49 17.56 42.86
N LYS A 651 37.20 18.39 42.08
CA LYS A 651 38.03 19.48 42.61
C LYS A 651 37.17 20.51 43.35
N LEU A 652 36.10 20.99 42.71
CA LEU A 652 35.17 21.96 43.29
C LEU A 652 34.54 21.46 44.60
N ALA A 653 34.07 20.22 44.62
CA ALA A 653 33.52 19.60 45.83
C ALA A 653 34.59 19.46 46.93
N THR A 654 35.83 19.12 46.58
CA THR A 654 36.95 19.04 47.52
C THR A 654 37.30 20.41 48.13
N GLU A 655 37.28 21.48 47.33
CA GLU A 655 37.53 22.84 47.81
C GLU A 655 36.44 23.29 48.79
N LYS A 656 35.16 23.03 48.48
CA LYS A 656 34.04 23.32 49.39
C LYS A 656 34.12 22.56 50.71
N LEU A 657 34.60 21.31 50.70
CA LEU A 657 34.86 20.52 51.91
C LEU A 657 36.03 21.03 52.76
N ARG A 658 36.97 21.77 52.18
CA ARG A 658 38.13 22.33 52.89
C ARG A 658 37.88 23.75 53.43
N GLY A 659 36.87 24.44 52.89
CA GLY A 659 36.58 25.85 53.19
C GLY A 659 35.30 26.10 54.00
N GLY A 660 34.62 25.05 54.47
CA GLY A 660 33.55 25.11 55.46
C GLY A 660 33.95 24.36 56.71
#